data_AF-A0A949HMG3-F1
#
_entry.id   AF-A0A949HMG3-F1
#
_cell.length_a   1.000
_cell.length_b   1.000
_cell.length_c   1.000
_cell.angle_alpha   90.00
_cell.angle_beta   90.00
_cell.angle_gamma   90.00
#
_symmetry.space_group_name_H-M   'P 1'
#
loop_
_entity.id
_entity.type
_entity.pdbx_description
1 polymer ?
#
loop_
_entity_poly.entity_id
_entity_poly.type
_entity_poly.pdbx_seq_one_letter_code
_entity_poly.pdbx_strand_id
1 'polypeptide(L)'
;CCTRGGIVHAVLMGALASVALAAWPVSAGATTWNLPAQDISSSGANGLYPQVAVAPDSAAGVCWIRNTGGPNQAQVSTRTAGSGVFGPVADLSVAGQSTTFDCAIATGPDGTTTAVWSAFIAGNRIVQEATRAPGASAFGPLANVSLAGATGSDPDIAFGPDGSTTIAWTSSNPGTAEVVKVATRPAGSSTFGAPVNISLAAAGEPATNPQVVVAANGQTTVGWHRFNGAINIPQVATREASSSTYGAPVALSSGPGQEVELAYAPDGSLTAVWWETSTYRVAASARPAGSTAFGPVELLSAAGQTAGAARIAVSPEGETTVVWQRDNGSQYVIQATTRAPGSSVFGQPVDLSDASQTALQPELAVAPDGAVTVAWYRSNGSENIVQASTREPGAATYGVPVDLSATGQNATQPALASAADGAVTAAWQRQDGSNWIVQAATSSPTSYALETQGAGTGSGTVASAPAGIDCGSSCRANFLLSTRVTLTATPRSGSTFTGWGGACTGSTNTCTLNMLGNRSVAATFTADPPAPPSNRFTITSSSARGPSVRTRVRVPGPGRITQRGTYRTGGSSSAATRTACTAARTAAGAGTFTLTCRLDSAARKQRRKGKLRVRIRTTYTPTGGTARSTYRTVTFRSLKPNYTG
;
A
#
# COMPACT_ATOMS: atom_id res chain seq x y z
N CYS A 1 2.44 -24.24 -45.97
CA CYS A 1 2.33 -25.14 -47.14
C CYS A 1 1.63 -26.45 -46.75
N CYS A 2 0.54 -26.76 -47.47
CA CYS A 2 -0.28 -27.99 -47.59
C CYS A 2 0.23 -29.29 -46.92
N THR A 3 -0.45 -29.90 -45.92
CA THR A 3 -1.63 -30.82 -45.90
C THR A 3 -1.38 -32.31 -46.21
N ARG A 4 -1.79 -33.18 -45.27
CA ARG A 4 -2.49 -34.49 -45.39
C ARG A 4 -2.56 -35.08 -43.96
N GLY A 5 -3.66 -35.53 -43.35
CA GLY A 5 -4.95 -36.04 -43.83
C GLY A 5 -5.15 -37.42 -43.18
N GLY A 6 -5.98 -37.51 -42.13
CA GLY A 6 -6.31 -38.78 -41.47
C GLY A 6 -7.29 -38.61 -40.30
N ILE A 7 -8.57 -38.93 -40.55
CA ILE A 7 -9.66 -38.96 -39.57
C ILE A 7 -9.80 -40.39 -39.04
N VAL A 8 -9.81 -40.60 -37.73
CA VAL A 8 -10.39 -41.79 -37.08
C VAL A 8 -11.21 -41.34 -35.86
N HIS A 9 -12.46 -41.81 -35.82
CA HIS A 9 -13.44 -41.61 -34.76
C HIS A 9 -12.94 -42.16 -33.41
N ALA A 10 -13.09 -41.38 -32.33
CA ALA A 10 -13.04 -41.87 -30.96
C ALA A 10 -14.34 -41.53 -30.23
N VAL A 11 -14.98 -42.58 -29.73
CA VAL A 11 -16.28 -42.64 -29.06
C VAL A 11 -16.25 -41.92 -27.71
N LEU A 12 -17.32 -41.16 -27.42
CA LEU A 12 -17.63 -40.62 -26.09
C LEU A 12 -17.80 -41.76 -25.06
N MET A 13 -16.99 -41.75 -23.99
CA MET A 13 -17.41 -42.24 -22.68
C MET A 13 -17.05 -41.20 -21.63
N GLY A 14 -18.02 -40.89 -20.77
CA GLY A 14 -18.00 -39.77 -19.86
C GLY A 14 -17.28 -40.00 -18.53
N ALA A 15 -17.30 -38.90 -17.76
CA ALA A 15 -17.01 -38.78 -16.33
C ALA A 15 -15.53 -38.86 -15.92
N LEU A 16 -14.89 -37.69 -15.85
CA LEU A 16 -14.38 -37.08 -14.61
C LEU A 16 -14.02 -35.62 -14.97
N ALA A 17 -14.81 -34.66 -14.49
CA ALA A 17 -14.46 -33.25 -14.60
C ALA A 17 -13.33 -32.94 -13.60
N SER A 18 -12.10 -33.32 -13.96
CA SER A 18 -10.92 -32.74 -13.37
C SER A 18 -10.89 -31.29 -13.82
N VAL A 19 -11.24 -30.37 -12.92
CA VAL A 19 -10.99 -28.94 -13.10
C VAL A 19 -9.47 -28.81 -13.18
N ALA A 20 -8.94 -28.78 -14.40
CA ALA A 20 -7.57 -28.38 -14.64
C ALA A 20 -7.47 -26.92 -14.18
N LEU A 21 -6.81 -26.71 -13.04
CA LEU A 21 -6.18 -25.45 -12.71
C LEU A 21 -5.16 -25.21 -13.83
N ALA A 22 -5.60 -24.54 -14.89
CA ALA A 22 -4.67 -23.83 -15.77
C ALA A 22 -3.95 -22.84 -14.84
N ALA A 23 -2.71 -23.15 -14.49
CA ALA A 23 -1.78 -22.16 -13.98
C ALA A 23 -1.67 -21.13 -15.11
N TRP A 24 -2.40 -20.03 -14.98
CA TRP A 24 -2.19 -18.87 -15.80
C TRP A 24 -0.72 -18.51 -15.62
N PRO A 25 0.08 -18.39 -16.70
CA PRO A 25 1.40 -17.79 -16.55
C PRO A 25 1.16 -16.44 -15.87
N VAL A 26 1.91 -16.18 -14.80
CA VAL A 26 1.99 -14.85 -14.20
C VAL A 26 2.70 -13.98 -15.22
N SER A 27 2.00 -13.53 -16.26
CA SER A 27 2.45 -12.39 -17.04
C SER A 27 2.15 -11.18 -16.17
N ALA A 28 3.06 -10.91 -15.24
CA ALA A 28 3.17 -9.59 -14.62
C ALA A 28 3.21 -8.57 -15.78
N GLY A 29 2.37 -7.54 -15.72
CA GLY A 29 2.53 -6.42 -16.63
C GLY A 29 3.93 -5.85 -16.40
N ALA A 30 4.71 -5.68 -17.46
CA ALA A 30 5.99 -4.99 -17.36
C ALA A 30 5.77 -3.63 -16.69
N THR A 31 6.68 -3.20 -15.82
CA THR A 31 6.64 -1.87 -15.20
C THR A 31 6.50 -0.80 -16.28
N THR A 32 5.35 -0.13 -16.34
CA THR A 32 5.08 0.89 -17.35
C THR A 32 5.43 2.27 -16.84
N TRP A 33 6.18 3.03 -17.63
CA TRP A 33 6.54 4.42 -17.33
C TRP A 33 5.65 5.40 -18.12
N ASN A 34 5.34 6.56 -17.54
CA ASN A 34 4.60 7.62 -18.21
C ASN A 34 5.46 8.36 -19.27
N LEU A 35 5.77 7.66 -20.37
CA LEU A 35 6.56 8.22 -21.46
C LEU A 35 5.68 8.87 -22.55
N PRO A 36 6.15 9.94 -23.22
CA PRO A 36 7.48 10.56 -23.09
C PRO A 36 7.64 11.32 -21.77
N ALA A 37 8.87 11.32 -21.24
CA ALA A 37 9.21 11.97 -19.98
C ALA A 37 8.94 13.48 -20.03
N GLN A 38 8.54 14.05 -18.89
CA GLN A 38 8.27 15.48 -18.76
C GLN A 38 9.58 16.24 -18.60
N ASP A 39 9.78 17.33 -19.35
CA ASP A 39 10.79 18.35 -19.03
C ASP A 39 10.29 19.20 -17.86
N ILE A 40 11.06 19.21 -16.78
CA ILE A 40 10.73 19.89 -15.53
C ILE A 40 11.71 21.02 -15.22
N SER A 41 12.58 21.37 -16.17
CA SER A 41 13.62 22.37 -15.99
C SER A 41 13.21 23.76 -16.46
N SER A 42 14.01 24.76 -16.09
CA SER A 42 13.83 26.14 -16.56
C SER A 42 14.27 26.25 -18.02
N SER A 43 13.46 26.87 -18.88
CA SER A 43 13.83 27.13 -20.27
C SER A 43 15.13 27.93 -20.41
N GLY A 44 15.99 27.53 -21.35
CA GLY A 44 17.22 28.25 -21.70
C GLY A 44 18.33 28.18 -20.65
N ALA A 45 18.31 27.20 -19.75
CA ALA A 45 19.35 26.99 -18.75
C ALA A 45 19.72 25.51 -18.66
N ASN A 46 20.96 25.23 -18.29
CA ASN A 46 21.35 23.87 -17.91
C ASN A 46 20.77 23.53 -16.54
N GLY A 47 20.24 22.33 -16.36
CA GLY A 47 19.90 21.71 -15.10
C GLY A 47 20.72 20.44 -14.93
N LEU A 48 21.53 20.41 -13.86
CA LEU A 48 22.57 19.41 -13.64
C LEU A 48 22.37 18.70 -12.30
N TYR A 49 22.82 17.45 -12.22
CA TYR A 49 22.83 16.64 -10.99
C TYR A 49 21.46 16.56 -10.31
N PRO A 50 20.40 16.10 -11.00
CA PRO A 50 19.09 15.98 -10.38
C PRO A 50 19.12 14.95 -9.25
N GLN A 51 18.47 15.26 -8.14
CA GLN A 51 18.17 14.32 -7.06
C GLN A 51 16.67 14.30 -6.83
N VAL A 52 16.14 13.14 -6.42
CA VAL A 52 14.70 12.93 -6.26
C VAL A 52 14.37 12.38 -4.88
N ALA A 53 13.31 12.90 -4.28
CA ALA A 53 12.69 12.34 -3.09
C ALA A 53 11.21 12.15 -3.33
N VAL A 54 10.66 11.07 -2.77
CA VAL A 54 9.23 10.76 -2.84
C VAL A 54 8.70 10.62 -1.41
N ALA A 55 7.55 11.24 -1.18
CA ALA A 55 6.82 11.22 0.06
C ALA A 55 5.99 9.94 0.21
N PRO A 56 5.60 9.56 1.44
CA PRO A 56 4.70 8.42 1.66
C PRO A 56 3.33 8.55 0.97
N ASP A 57 2.85 9.77 0.69
CA ASP A 57 1.61 9.98 -0.07
C ASP A 57 1.82 9.91 -1.60
N SER A 58 3.04 9.58 -2.06
CA SER A 58 3.46 9.56 -3.46
C SER A 58 3.63 10.94 -4.11
N ALA A 59 3.63 12.03 -3.33
CA ALA A 59 4.15 13.31 -3.79
C ALA A 59 5.67 13.21 -4.03
N ALA A 60 6.20 13.91 -5.02
CA ALA A 60 7.63 13.87 -5.34
C ALA A 60 8.22 15.27 -5.41
N GLY A 61 9.49 15.41 -5.05
CA GLY A 61 10.30 16.59 -5.29
C GLY A 61 11.56 16.20 -6.04
N VAL A 62 11.90 16.94 -7.10
CA VAL A 62 13.17 16.80 -7.82
C VAL A 62 13.92 18.11 -7.67
N CYS A 63 15.13 18.07 -7.15
CA CYS A 63 16.00 19.24 -7.06
C CYS A 63 17.23 19.11 -7.95
N TRP A 64 17.75 20.21 -8.46
CA TRP A 64 18.92 20.23 -9.35
C TRP A 64 19.66 21.56 -9.27
N ILE A 65 20.85 21.61 -9.89
CA ILE A 65 21.64 22.83 -10.03
C ILE A 65 21.41 23.46 -11.40
N ARG A 66 20.87 24.67 -11.42
CA ARG A 66 20.73 25.50 -12.62
C ARG A 66 22.04 26.21 -12.94
N ASN A 67 22.46 26.17 -14.21
CA ASN A 67 23.62 26.88 -14.74
C ASN A 67 23.29 27.62 -16.05
N THR A 68 23.61 28.91 -16.12
CA THR A 68 23.38 29.80 -17.28
C THR A 68 24.67 30.49 -17.76
N GLY A 69 25.84 30.02 -17.32
CA GLY A 69 27.12 30.74 -17.46
C GLY A 69 27.36 31.83 -16.40
N GLY A 70 26.38 32.13 -15.55
CA GLY A 70 26.51 32.92 -14.32
C GLY A 70 26.59 32.05 -13.05
N PRO A 71 26.38 32.64 -11.85
CA PRO A 71 26.33 31.89 -10.59
C PRO A 71 25.26 30.78 -10.63
N ASN A 72 25.63 29.59 -10.18
CA ASN A 72 24.71 28.46 -10.10
C ASN A 72 23.57 28.70 -9.10
N GLN A 73 22.38 28.15 -9.37
CA GLN A 73 21.23 28.22 -8.48
C GLN A 73 20.63 26.85 -8.17
N ALA A 74 20.18 26.64 -6.94
CA ALA A 74 19.42 25.44 -6.60
C ALA A 74 17.97 25.65 -7.02
N GLN A 75 17.40 24.68 -7.74
CA GLN A 75 16.00 24.70 -8.19
C GLN A 75 15.29 23.41 -7.80
N VAL A 76 13.97 23.48 -7.76
CA VAL A 76 13.11 22.32 -7.47
C VAL A 76 11.84 22.37 -8.32
N SER A 77 11.34 21.20 -8.68
CA SER A 77 9.95 21.01 -9.12
C SER A 77 9.30 19.93 -8.27
N THR A 78 8.00 20.09 -8.01
CA THR A 78 7.23 19.19 -7.16
C THR A 78 6.04 18.61 -7.89
N ARG A 79 5.71 17.36 -7.61
CA ARG A 79 4.54 16.63 -8.10
C ARG A 79 3.66 16.29 -6.91
N THR A 80 2.39 16.67 -6.95
CA THR A 80 1.42 16.26 -5.92
C THR A 80 1.03 14.79 -6.13
N ALA A 81 0.71 14.08 -5.04
CA ALA A 81 0.14 12.74 -5.06
C ALA A 81 -0.98 12.59 -6.11
N GLY A 82 -0.93 11.53 -6.93
CA GLY A 82 -1.96 11.21 -7.92
C GLY A 82 -2.04 12.11 -9.17
N SER A 83 -1.31 13.24 -9.22
CA SER A 83 -1.37 14.16 -10.37
C SER A 83 -0.64 13.65 -11.61
N GLY A 84 0.37 12.80 -11.43
CA GLY A 84 1.23 12.28 -12.52
C GLY A 84 2.11 13.34 -13.22
N VAL A 85 2.05 14.61 -12.80
CA VAL A 85 2.67 15.75 -13.50
C VAL A 85 3.40 16.65 -12.50
N PHE A 86 4.65 17.00 -12.81
CA PHE A 86 5.43 17.97 -12.06
C PHE A 86 4.96 19.40 -12.35
N GLY A 87 4.89 20.20 -11.29
CA GLY A 87 4.51 21.60 -11.34
C GLY A 87 5.60 22.54 -11.85
N PRO A 88 5.37 23.85 -11.78
CA PRO A 88 6.35 24.84 -12.19
C PRO A 88 7.62 24.77 -11.35
N VAL A 89 8.74 25.19 -11.94
CA VAL A 89 10.03 25.32 -11.26
C VAL A 89 9.96 26.41 -10.19
N ALA A 90 10.55 26.13 -9.02
CA ALA A 90 10.79 27.10 -7.97
C ALA A 90 12.30 27.21 -7.70
N ASP A 91 12.77 28.43 -7.46
CA ASP A 91 14.14 28.68 -7.03
C ASP A 91 14.26 28.42 -5.53
N LEU A 92 15.25 27.62 -5.13
CA LEU A 92 15.61 27.36 -3.74
C LEU A 92 16.73 28.29 -3.24
N SER A 93 17.50 28.92 -4.13
CA SER A 93 18.57 29.84 -3.76
C SER A 93 18.36 31.25 -4.29
N VAL A 94 19.06 32.22 -3.71
CA VAL A 94 18.90 33.64 -4.08
C VAL A 94 19.84 34.00 -5.22
N ALA A 95 19.26 34.48 -6.33
CA ALA A 95 20.00 34.90 -7.52
C ALA A 95 21.06 35.98 -7.22
N GLY A 96 22.27 35.79 -7.74
CA GLY A 96 23.36 36.76 -7.61
C GLY A 96 23.99 36.85 -6.21
N GLN A 97 23.46 36.14 -5.21
CA GLN A 97 24.01 36.09 -3.86
C GLN A 97 24.88 34.85 -3.61
N SER A 98 24.66 33.76 -4.35
CA SER A 98 25.48 32.57 -4.25
C SER A 98 25.66 31.81 -5.56
N THR A 99 26.78 31.08 -5.67
CA THR A 99 26.89 29.95 -6.59
C THR A 99 26.66 28.67 -5.80
N THR A 100 25.66 27.90 -6.20
CA THR A 100 25.27 26.66 -5.53
C THR A 100 25.93 25.43 -6.13
N PHE A 101 26.18 24.45 -5.27
CA PHE A 101 26.69 23.13 -5.64
C PHE A 101 25.96 22.09 -4.80
N ASP A 102 25.84 20.89 -5.36
CA ASP A 102 25.35 19.68 -4.69
C ASP A 102 23.95 19.88 -4.09
N CYS A 103 22.91 19.40 -4.76
CA CYS A 103 21.59 19.34 -4.14
C CYS A 103 21.37 17.94 -3.60
N ALA A 104 20.90 17.82 -2.36
CA ALA A 104 20.32 16.61 -1.82
C ALA A 104 18.90 16.90 -1.32
N ILE A 105 18.01 15.93 -1.42
CA ILE A 105 16.61 16.08 -1.04
C ILE A 105 16.12 14.79 -0.40
N ALA A 106 15.37 14.91 0.69
CA ALA A 106 14.75 13.79 1.37
C ALA A 106 13.33 14.16 1.82
N THR A 107 12.48 13.15 2.00
CA THR A 107 11.14 13.31 2.57
C THR A 107 10.98 12.45 3.82
N GLY A 108 10.48 13.06 4.89
CA GLY A 108 10.22 12.40 6.16
C GLY A 108 8.94 11.56 6.17
N PRO A 109 8.73 10.76 7.22
CA PRO A 109 7.54 9.90 7.37
C PRO A 109 6.21 10.65 7.42
N ASP A 110 6.23 11.93 7.80
CA ASP A 110 5.06 12.81 7.85
C ASP A 110 4.75 13.48 6.49
N GLY A 111 5.59 13.28 5.48
CA GLY A 111 5.51 13.95 4.18
C GLY A 111 6.25 15.28 4.10
N THR A 112 7.01 15.66 5.14
CA THR A 112 7.84 16.86 5.13
C THR A 112 9.05 16.66 4.21
N THR A 113 9.20 17.48 3.18
CA THR A 113 10.33 17.39 2.24
C THR A 113 11.35 18.48 2.53
N THR A 114 12.62 18.12 2.72
CA THR A 114 13.73 19.06 2.92
C THR A 114 14.73 18.93 1.79
N ALA A 115 15.08 20.03 1.15
CA ALA A 115 16.20 20.13 0.22
C ALA A 115 17.36 20.84 0.92
N VAL A 116 18.58 20.35 0.69
CA VAL A 116 19.83 20.90 1.22
C VAL A 116 20.82 21.09 0.09
N TRP A 117 21.60 22.16 0.14
CA TRP A 117 22.65 22.44 -0.83
C TRP A 117 23.81 23.22 -0.22
N SER A 118 24.94 23.26 -0.91
CA SER A 118 26.03 24.16 -0.57
C SER A 118 25.98 25.43 -1.42
N ALA A 119 26.27 26.58 -0.82
CA ALA A 119 26.16 27.90 -1.44
C ALA A 119 27.34 28.79 -1.07
N PHE A 120 28.05 29.36 -2.05
CA PHE A 120 29.09 30.36 -1.75
C PHE A 120 28.47 31.73 -1.49
N ILE A 121 28.50 32.18 -0.24
CA ILE A 121 27.92 33.45 0.21
C ILE A 121 29.02 34.26 0.87
N ALA A 122 29.26 35.48 0.36
CA ALA A 122 30.25 36.42 0.90
C ALA A 122 31.65 35.79 1.14
N GLY A 123 32.11 34.94 0.20
CA GLY A 123 33.43 34.29 0.25
C GLY A 123 33.48 32.98 1.06
N ASN A 124 32.37 32.55 1.67
CA ASN A 124 32.29 31.29 2.43
C ASN A 124 31.29 30.34 1.78
N ARG A 125 31.63 29.06 1.64
CA ARG A 125 30.69 28.00 1.23
C ARG A 125 29.86 27.57 2.44
N ILE A 126 28.56 27.77 2.42
CA ILE A 126 27.63 27.50 3.53
C ILE A 126 26.64 26.42 3.11
N VAL A 127 26.32 25.50 4.00
CA VAL A 127 25.21 24.55 3.83
C VAL A 127 23.91 25.25 4.18
N GLN A 128 22.98 25.30 3.23
CA GLN A 128 21.64 25.86 3.38
C GLN A 128 20.58 24.80 3.16
N GLU A 129 19.41 25.00 3.75
CA GLU A 129 18.24 24.17 3.54
C GLU A 129 16.98 25.00 3.31
N ALA A 130 16.00 24.35 2.67
CA ALA A 130 14.62 24.78 2.67
C ALA A 130 13.72 23.56 2.89
N THR A 131 12.69 23.74 3.72
CA THR A 131 11.72 22.70 4.07
C THR A 131 10.33 23.03 3.53
N ARG A 132 9.67 22.03 2.95
CA ARG A 132 8.28 22.06 2.50
C ARG A 132 7.44 21.17 3.39
N ALA A 133 6.43 21.76 4.05
CA ALA A 133 5.47 21.03 4.87
C ALA A 133 4.58 20.10 4.01
N PRO A 134 3.99 19.04 4.61
CA PRO A 134 3.10 18.13 3.91
C PRO A 134 1.93 18.89 3.27
N GLY A 135 1.67 18.63 1.98
CA GLY A 135 0.59 19.28 1.23
C GLY A 135 0.82 20.75 0.86
N ALA A 136 1.91 21.40 1.30
CA ALA A 136 2.20 22.78 0.93
C ALA A 136 2.54 22.90 -0.57
N SER A 137 2.25 24.04 -1.19
CA SER A 137 2.57 24.28 -2.61
C SER A 137 3.98 24.81 -2.85
N ALA A 138 4.70 25.22 -1.81
CA ALA A 138 6.03 25.82 -1.91
C ALA A 138 6.92 25.45 -0.72
N PHE A 139 8.23 25.58 -0.91
CA PHE A 139 9.23 25.50 0.16
C PHE A 139 9.19 26.76 1.02
N GLY A 140 9.49 26.60 2.31
CA GLY A 140 9.58 27.68 3.29
C GLY A 140 10.83 28.56 3.13
N PRO A 141 11.09 29.46 4.09
CA PRO A 141 12.25 30.35 4.06
C PRO A 141 13.57 29.55 4.16
N LEU A 142 14.62 30.13 3.61
CA LEU A 142 15.97 29.55 3.64
C LEU A 142 16.56 29.61 5.04
N ALA A 143 17.22 28.53 5.45
CA ALA A 143 17.95 28.46 6.71
C ALA A 143 19.40 28.02 6.48
N ASN A 144 20.33 28.65 7.20
CA ASN A 144 21.73 28.23 7.22
C ASN A 144 21.91 27.11 8.25
N VAL A 145 22.44 25.97 7.80
CA VAL A 145 22.74 24.81 8.64
C VAL A 145 24.17 24.91 9.18
N SER A 146 25.12 25.30 8.34
CA SER A 146 26.50 25.54 8.77
C SER A 146 26.69 26.98 9.29
N LEU A 147 27.50 27.15 10.35
CA LEU A 147 27.80 28.45 10.94
C LEU A 147 28.73 29.31 10.05
N ALA A 148 28.66 30.63 10.19
CA ALA A 148 29.58 31.56 9.55
C ALA A 148 31.02 31.36 10.07
N GLY A 149 32.00 31.25 9.16
CA GLY A 149 33.43 31.06 9.49
C GLY A 149 33.99 29.67 9.20
N ALA A 150 33.16 28.72 8.77
CA ALA A 150 33.57 27.41 8.25
C ALA A 150 32.98 27.19 6.86
N THR A 151 33.74 26.59 5.94
CA THR A 151 33.22 26.14 4.65
C THR A 151 32.50 24.80 4.81
N GLY A 152 31.42 24.58 4.07
CA GLY A 152 30.62 23.36 4.07
C GLY A 152 30.29 22.89 2.65
N SER A 153 30.53 21.63 2.34
CA SER A 153 30.31 20.99 1.05
C SER A 153 29.73 19.58 1.20
N ASP A 154 29.25 19.03 0.08
CA ASP A 154 28.81 17.63 -0.02
C ASP A 154 27.77 17.26 1.07
N PRO A 155 26.67 18.02 1.20
CA PRO A 155 25.68 17.76 2.22
C PRO A 155 24.86 16.52 1.87
N ASP A 156 24.62 15.68 2.88
CA ASP A 156 23.66 14.58 2.82
C ASP A 156 22.62 14.72 3.93
N ILE A 157 21.43 14.17 3.72
CA ILE A 157 20.25 14.38 4.57
C ILE A 157 19.45 13.11 4.77
N ALA A 158 19.07 12.86 6.03
CA ALA A 158 18.16 11.77 6.37
C ALA A 158 17.15 12.18 7.44
N PHE A 159 15.97 11.55 7.39
CA PHE A 159 14.93 11.70 8.39
C PHE A 159 14.91 10.50 9.35
N GLY A 160 14.69 10.80 10.63
CA GLY A 160 14.35 9.79 11.62
C GLY A 160 12.87 9.38 11.55
N PRO A 161 12.53 8.21 12.11
CA PRO A 161 11.15 7.72 12.16
C PRO A 161 10.21 8.62 12.98
N ASP A 162 10.77 9.45 13.87
CA ASP A 162 10.05 10.45 14.66
C ASP A 162 9.81 11.78 13.92
N GLY A 163 10.37 11.94 12.70
CA GLY A 163 10.34 13.18 11.94
C GLY A 163 11.51 14.12 12.23
N SER A 164 12.50 13.72 13.03
CA SER A 164 13.76 14.47 13.17
C SER A 164 14.52 14.49 11.84
N THR A 165 15.26 15.57 11.58
CA THR A 165 16.08 15.71 10.36
C THR A 165 17.55 15.80 10.75
N THR A 166 18.41 14.98 10.16
CA THR A 166 19.87 15.07 10.33
C THR A 166 20.52 15.40 9.01
N ILE A 167 21.40 16.41 9.01
CA ILE A 167 22.21 16.80 7.87
C ILE A 167 23.68 16.58 8.24
N ALA A 168 24.42 15.90 7.37
CA ALA A 168 25.87 15.71 7.47
C ALA A 168 26.56 16.44 6.31
N TRP A 169 27.75 16.98 6.52
CA TRP A 169 28.51 17.67 5.47
C TRP A 169 30.02 17.64 5.73
N THR A 170 30.80 17.79 4.68
CA THR A 170 32.23 18.04 4.76
C THR A 170 32.46 19.50 5.12
N SER A 171 33.21 19.74 6.20
CA SER A 171 33.55 21.08 6.67
C SER A 171 35.04 21.32 6.57
N SER A 172 35.42 22.44 5.96
CA SER A 172 36.79 22.93 5.94
C SER A 172 36.88 24.24 6.72
N ASN A 173 37.97 24.44 7.47
CA ASN A 173 38.34 25.77 7.94
C ASN A 173 39.70 26.10 7.33
N PRO A 174 40.00 27.39 7.04
CA PRO A 174 41.32 27.78 6.59
C PRO A 174 42.42 27.27 7.54
N GLY A 175 43.36 26.48 7.02
CA GLY A 175 44.48 25.94 7.79
C GLY A 175 44.20 24.69 8.64
N THR A 176 43.00 24.08 8.55
CA THR A 176 42.69 22.80 9.21
C THR A 176 42.40 21.70 8.19
N ALA A 177 42.52 20.43 8.62
CA ALA A 177 42.02 19.31 7.82
C ALA A 177 40.50 19.41 7.63
N GLU A 178 39.99 18.81 6.55
CA GLU A 178 38.56 18.66 6.31
C GLU A 178 37.98 17.67 7.33
N VAL A 179 36.80 17.98 7.86
CA VAL A 179 36.14 17.20 8.90
C VAL A 179 34.68 16.97 8.56
N VAL A 180 34.12 15.84 8.97
CA VAL A 180 32.68 15.60 8.87
C VAL A 180 31.96 16.23 10.06
N LYS A 181 30.98 17.09 9.76
CA LYS A 181 30.08 17.69 10.74
C LYS A 181 28.64 17.24 10.52
N VAL A 182 27.87 17.29 11.60
CA VAL A 182 26.44 16.99 11.60
C VAL A 182 25.64 18.02 12.38
N ALA A 183 24.41 18.25 11.96
CA ALA A 183 23.41 18.98 12.72
C ALA A 183 22.08 18.23 12.67
N THR A 184 21.38 18.17 13.80
CA THR A 184 20.06 17.53 13.90
C THR A 184 19.01 18.55 14.31
N ARG A 185 17.90 18.58 13.59
CA ARG A 185 16.67 19.29 13.91
C ARG A 185 15.69 18.29 14.54
N PRO A 186 15.34 18.43 15.83
CA PRO A 186 14.35 17.57 16.48
C PRO A 186 12.99 17.65 15.79
N ALA A 187 12.19 16.59 15.91
CA ALA A 187 10.81 16.58 15.40
C ALA A 187 10.00 17.76 15.98
N GLY A 188 9.28 18.48 15.11
CA GLY A 188 8.49 19.66 15.48
C GLY A 188 9.30 20.94 15.75
N SER A 189 10.63 20.90 15.72
CA SER A 189 11.48 22.09 15.78
C SER A 189 11.63 22.74 14.41
N SER A 190 11.70 24.07 14.36
CA SER A 190 12.09 24.83 13.16
C SER A 190 13.60 25.09 13.06
N THR A 191 14.38 24.71 14.08
CA THR A 191 15.81 25.01 14.16
C THR A 191 16.66 23.76 14.34
N PHE A 192 17.83 23.77 13.69
CA PHE A 192 18.89 22.79 13.91
C PHE A 192 19.64 23.07 15.21
N GLY A 193 20.07 22.01 15.88
CA GLY A 193 21.07 22.10 16.94
C GLY A 193 22.43 22.57 16.39
N ALA A 194 23.34 22.91 17.29
CA ALA A 194 24.68 23.35 16.91
C ALA A 194 25.43 22.25 16.14
N PRO A 195 26.17 22.59 15.06
CA PRO A 195 27.00 21.63 14.33
C PRO A 195 28.05 20.95 15.21
N VAL A 196 28.15 19.62 15.10
CA VAL A 196 29.11 18.79 15.86
C VAL A 196 30.11 18.16 14.89
N ASN A 197 31.41 18.24 15.17
CA ASN A 197 32.43 17.46 14.46
C ASN A 197 32.44 16.02 14.97
N ILE A 198 32.12 15.07 14.08
CA ILE A 198 32.05 13.64 14.41
C ILE A 198 33.22 12.84 13.86
N SER A 199 33.95 13.38 12.89
CA SER A 199 35.12 12.70 12.32
C SER A 199 36.30 12.66 13.29
N LEU A 200 36.38 13.63 14.22
CA LEU A 200 37.50 13.81 15.15
C LEU A 200 38.86 13.74 14.45
N ALA A 201 38.92 14.17 13.19
CA ALA A 201 40.09 13.97 12.34
C ALA A 201 41.30 14.75 12.85
N ALA A 202 42.48 14.13 12.80
CA ALA A 202 43.72 14.79 13.15
C ALA A 202 44.15 15.77 12.06
N ALA A 203 45.09 16.66 12.39
CA ALA A 203 45.67 17.57 11.40
C ALA A 203 46.36 16.77 10.27
N GLY A 204 46.06 17.12 9.02
CA GLY A 204 46.57 16.42 7.83
C GLY A 204 45.80 15.16 7.43
N GLU A 205 44.71 14.83 8.12
CA GLU A 205 43.90 13.63 7.85
C GLU A 205 42.46 13.97 7.42
N PRO A 206 42.23 14.55 6.23
CA PRO A 206 40.91 15.01 5.81
C PRO A 206 39.88 13.87 5.79
N ALA A 207 38.66 14.19 6.22
CA ALA A 207 37.49 13.32 6.22
C ALA A 207 36.37 13.94 5.37
N THR A 208 35.98 13.24 4.30
CA THR A 208 35.10 13.78 3.24
C THR A 208 34.06 12.78 2.74
N ASN A 209 33.09 13.28 1.96
CA ASN A 209 31.96 12.55 1.37
C ASN A 209 31.13 11.80 2.42
N PRO A 210 30.44 12.54 3.32
CA PRO A 210 29.59 11.91 4.31
C PRO A 210 28.30 11.38 3.70
N GLN A 211 27.82 10.26 4.22
CA GLN A 211 26.45 9.80 4.01
C GLN A 211 25.80 9.51 5.36
N VAL A 212 24.56 9.93 5.56
CA VAL A 212 23.78 9.76 6.78
C VAL A 212 22.63 8.79 6.56
N VAL A 213 22.48 7.83 7.48
CA VAL A 213 21.33 6.93 7.54
C VAL A 213 20.76 6.86 8.96
N VAL A 214 19.44 6.68 9.06
CA VAL A 214 18.73 6.57 10.34
C VAL A 214 17.96 5.26 10.38
N ALA A 215 18.16 4.47 11.43
CA ALA A 215 17.46 3.22 11.66
C ALA A 215 16.02 3.46 12.15
N ALA A 216 15.18 2.43 12.05
CA ALA A 216 13.79 2.47 12.52
C ALA A 216 13.64 2.70 14.04
N ASN A 217 14.70 2.47 14.83
CA ASN A 217 14.73 2.78 16.26
C ASN A 217 15.26 4.19 16.58
N GLY A 218 15.61 4.99 15.58
CA GLY A 218 16.18 6.34 15.73
C GLY A 218 17.71 6.40 15.84
N GLN A 219 18.42 5.26 15.84
CA GLN A 219 19.88 5.23 15.78
C GLN A 219 20.35 5.88 14.46
N THR A 220 21.32 6.79 14.54
CA THR A 220 21.82 7.52 13.37
C THR A 220 23.29 7.17 13.13
N THR A 221 23.63 6.72 11.92
CA THR A 221 25.01 6.46 11.52
C THR A 221 25.39 7.35 10.36
N VAL A 222 26.60 7.91 10.42
CA VAL A 222 27.21 8.64 9.31
C VAL A 222 28.47 7.90 8.88
N GLY A 223 28.62 7.66 7.58
CA GLY A 223 29.80 7.06 6.97
C GLY A 223 30.58 8.07 6.14
N TRP A 224 31.89 7.92 6.03
CA TRP A 224 32.78 8.77 5.24
C TRP A 224 34.10 8.04 4.96
N HIS A 225 34.99 8.66 4.18
CA HIS A 225 36.38 8.21 4.08
C HIS A 225 37.35 9.23 4.67
N ARG A 226 38.39 8.74 5.36
CA ARG A 226 39.43 9.56 5.99
C ARG A 226 40.80 9.24 5.39
N PHE A 227 41.50 10.25 4.91
CA PHE A 227 42.90 10.09 4.48
C PHE A 227 43.82 10.03 5.69
N ASN A 228 44.71 9.04 5.79
CA ASN A 228 45.66 8.91 6.90
C ASN A 228 47.10 9.35 6.56
N GLY A 229 47.30 10.08 5.45
CA GLY A 229 48.61 10.42 4.91
C GLY A 229 49.13 9.44 3.85
N ALA A 230 48.54 8.26 3.73
CA ALA A 230 48.92 7.27 2.71
C ALA A 230 47.72 6.73 1.93
N ILE A 231 46.62 6.42 2.62
CA ILE A 231 45.43 5.81 2.06
C ILE A 231 44.16 6.44 2.63
N ASN A 232 43.07 6.32 1.88
CA ASN A 232 41.73 6.61 2.39
C ASN A 232 41.19 5.40 3.14
N ILE A 233 40.66 5.61 4.34
CA ILE A 233 40.10 4.58 5.22
C ILE A 233 38.59 4.83 5.33
N PRO A 234 37.75 3.84 4.98
CA PRO A 234 36.30 3.96 5.14
C PRO A 234 35.94 3.83 6.63
N GLN A 235 35.15 4.77 7.15
CA GLN A 235 34.80 4.84 8.57
C GLN A 235 33.33 5.22 8.78
N VAL A 236 32.83 4.94 9.98
CA VAL A 236 31.50 5.38 10.44
C VAL A 236 31.56 5.91 11.87
N ALA A 237 30.64 6.81 12.22
CA ALA A 237 30.29 7.09 13.62
C ALA A 237 28.78 6.95 13.82
N THR A 238 28.39 6.48 15.01
CA THR A 238 26.98 6.18 15.34
C THR A 238 26.55 6.93 16.59
N ARG A 239 25.38 7.54 16.51
CA ARG A 239 24.63 8.06 17.66
C ARG A 239 23.50 7.09 17.97
N GLU A 240 23.53 6.52 19.16
CA GLU A 240 22.42 5.71 19.68
C GLU A 240 21.16 6.55 19.86
N ALA A 241 19.99 5.94 19.71
CA ALA A 241 18.70 6.64 19.84
C ALA A 241 18.51 7.30 21.22
N SER A 242 19.11 6.74 22.27
CA SER A 242 19.09 7.28 23.63
C SER A 242 20.19 8.32 23.92
N SER A 243 21.09 8.56 22.96
CA SER A 243 22.27 9.42 23.12
C SER A 243 22.11 10.73 22.36
N SER A 244 22.61 11.82 22.93
CA SER A 244 22.77 13.10 22.24
C SER A 244 24.12 13.25 21.52
N THR A 245 25.07 12.32 21.75
CA THR A 245 26.42 12.37 21.21
C THR A 245 26.74 11.16 20.33
N TYR A 246 27.54 11.38 19.30
CA TYR A 246 28.11 10.31 18.47
C TYR A 246 29.25 9.60 19.22
N GLY A 247 29.34 8.29 19.04
CA GLY A 247 30.51 7.50 19.46
C GLY A 247 31.75 7.82 18.62
N ALA A 248 32.89 7.28 19.04
CA ALA A 248 34.15 7.42 18.29
C ALA A 248 34.05 6.78 16.89
N PRO A 249 34.77 7.31 15.88
CA PRO A 249 34.87 6.71 14.56
C PRO A 249 35.37 5.26 14.59
N VAL A 250 34.67 4.39 13.87
CA VAL A 250 35.01 2.97 13.69
C VAL A 250 35.37 2.75 12.22
N ALA A 251 36.54 2.16 11.97
CA ALA A 251 36.95 1.78 10.62
C ALA A 251 36.18 0.56 10.13
N LEU A 252 35.72 0.61 8.87
CA LEU A 252 35.04 -0.50 8.20
C LEU A 252 36.02 -1.56 7.68
N SER A 253 37.24 -1.14 7.35
CA SER A 253 38.34 -2.00 6.89
C SER A 253 39.69 -1.48 7.36
N SER A 254 40.69 -2.37 7.37
CA SER A 254 42.10 -2.00 7.49
C SER A 254 42.74 -1.60 6.15
N GLY A 255 42.11 -1.99 5.03
CA GLY A 255 42.51 -1.65 3.67
C GLY A 255 41.92 -0.33 3.17
N PRO A 256 42.41 0.17 2.02
CA PRO A 256 42.04 1.49 1.52
C PRO A 256 40.66 1.50 0.84
N GLY A 257 39.80 2.43 1.22
CA GLY A 257 38.42 2.50 0.72
C GLY A 257 37.82 3.91 0.72
N GLN A 258 36.94 4.16 -0.25
CA GLN A 258 36.24 5.43 -0.47
C GLN A 258 34.79 5.19 -0.91
N GLU A 259 33.99 6.26 -1.05
CA GLU A 259 32.58 6.19 -1.47
C GLU A 259 31.77 5.26 -0.57
N VAL A 260 31.72 5.60 0.73
CA VAL A 260 31.00 4.79 1.73
C VAL A 260 29.50 4.98 1.55
N GLU A 261 28.81 3.86 1.37
CA GLU A 261 27.37 3.78 1.20
C GLU A 261 26.78 2.85 2.26
N LEU A 262 25.68 3.24 2.87
CA LEU A 262 25.13 2.65 4.09
C LEU A 262 23.65 2.35 3.90
N ALA A 263 23.19 1.24 4.49
CA ALA A 263 21.76 0.99 4.64
C ALA A 263 21.45 0.17 5.89
N TYR A 264 20.42 0.61 6.61
CA TYR A 264 19.85 -0.14 7.73
C TYR A 264 18.80 -1.14 7.24
N ALA A 265 18.83 -2.35 7.77
CA ALA A 265 17.72 -3.27 7.70
C ALA A 265 16.69 -2.98 8.81
N PRO A 266 15.43 -3.42 8.63
CA PRO A 266 14.37 -3.24 9.63
C PRO A 266 14.67 -3.84 11.01
N ASP A 267 15.55 -4.85 11.08
CA ASP A 267 16.00 -5.47 12.32
C ASP A 267 17.05 -4.64 13.09
N GLY A 268 17.52 -3.53 12.49
CA GLY A 268 18.56 -2.65 13.05
C GLY A 268 19.98 -3.05 12.69
N SER A 269 20.19 -4.09 11.88
CA SER A 269 21.51 -4.36 11.29
C SER A 269 21.88 -3.30 10.25
N LEU A 270 23.16 -2.94 10.20
CA LEU A 270 23.69 -1.95 9.27
C LEU A 270 24.60 -2.65 8.27
N THR A 271 24.45 -2.34 6.99
CA THR A 271 25.40 -2.75 5.96
C THR A 271 26.11 -1.53 5.42
N ALA A 272 27.43 -1.63 5.32
CA ALA A 272 28.26 -0.65 4.63
C ALA A 272 28.84 -1.30 3.37
N VAL A 273 28.84 -0.56 2.26
CA VAL A 273 29.58 -0.88 1.03
C VAL A 273 30.51 0.27 0.69
N TRP A 274 31.63 -0.02 0.04
CA TRP A 274 32.60 0.98 -0.38
C TRP A 274 33.41 0.49 -1.58
N TRP A 275 34.05 1.43 -2.28
CA TRP A 275 35.04 1.13 -3.30
C TRP A 275 36.39 0.85 -2.66
N GLU A 276 36.88 -0.39 -2.74
CA GLU A 276 38.20 -0.79 -2.28
C GLU A 276 39.26 -0.46 -3.34
N THR A 277 40.09 0.54 -3.04
CA THR A 277 41.00 1.17 -4.02
C THR A 277 42.29 0.41 -4.28
N SER A 278 42.66 -0.54 -3.41
CA SER A 278 43.83 -1.41 -3.64
C SER A 278 43.53 -2.54 -4.62
N THR A 279 42.29 -3.04 -4.61
CA THR A 279 41.87 -4.18 -5.42
C THR A 279 40.91 -3.79 -6.54
N TYR A 280 40.47 -2.52 -6.57
CA TYR A 280 39.49 -1.95 -7.48
C TYR A 280 38.16 -2.70 -7.46
N ARG A 281 37.70 -3.10 -6.27
CA ARG A 281 36.49 -3.92 -6.08
C ARG A 281 35.46 -3.23 -5.22
N VAL A 282 34.23 -3.70 -5.31
CA VAL A 282 33.17 -3.37 -4.34
C VAL A 282 33.34 -4.27 -3.13
N ALA A 283 33.52 -3.66 -1.97
CA ALA A 283 33.62 -4.33 -0.69
C ALA A 283 32.39 -4.02 0.16
N ALA A 284 32.04 -4.94 1.06
CA ALA A 284 30.95 -4.79 2.00
C ALA A 284 31.30 -5.36 3.37
N SER A 285 30.67 -4.82 4.40
CA SER A 285 30.66 -5.41 5.73
C SER A 285 29.34 -5.11 6.44
N ALA A 286 28.88 -6.05 7.25
CA ALA A 286 27.65 -5.93 8.02
C ALA A 286 27.96 -5.80 9.52
N ARG A 287 27.21 -4.93 10.19
CA ARG A 287 27.17 -4.77 11.64
C ARG A 287 25.81 -5.29 12.14
N PRO A 288 25.78 -6.38 12.93
CA PRO A 288 24.54 -6.88 13.52
C PRO A 288 23.86 -5.86 14.44
N ALA A 289 22.54 -5.97 14.59
CA ALA A 289 21.77 -5.14 15.50
C ALA A 289 22.32 -5.23 16.93
N GLY A 290 22.52 -4.07 17.58
CA GLY A 290 23.06 -3.97 18.94
C GLY A 290 24.58 -4.19 19.06
N SER A 291 25.29 -4.48 17.97
CA SER A 291 26.75 -4.55 17.93
C SER A 291 27.36 -3.20 17.53
N THR A 292 28.55 -2.90 18.05
CA THR A 292 29.41 -1.82 17.55
C THR A 292 30.46 -2.30 16.55
N ALA A 293 30.68 -3.62 16.46
CA ALA A 293 31.68 -4.23 15.61
C ALA A 293 31.09 -4.68 14.26
N PHE A 294 31.84 -4.39 13.19
CA PHE A 294 31.58 -4.89 11.85
C PHE A 294 32.14 -6.31 11.66
N GLY A 295 31.45 -7.11 10.87
CA GLY A 295 31.90 -8.43 10.46
C GLY A 295 33.08 -8.38 9.48
N PRO A 296 33.55 -9.55 9.02
CA PRO A 296 34.61 -9.62 8.02
C PRO A 296 34.21 -8.90 6.73
N VAL A 297 35.21 -8.33 6.05
CA VAL A 297 35.03 -7.71 4.74
C VAL A 297 34.74 -8.78 3.69
N GLU A 298 33.64 -8.61 2.96
CA GLU A 298 33.23 -9.41 1.82
C GLU A 298 33.48 -8.62 0.53
N LEU A 299 34.00 -9.27 -0.51
CA LEU A 299 34.31 -8.66 -1.80
C LEU A 299 33.27 -9.10 -2.81
N LEU A 300 32.41 -8.17 -3.21
CA LEU A 300 31.20 -8.47 -4.00
C LEU A 300 31.51 -8.61 -5.49
N SER A 301 32.50 -7.88 -6.00
CA SER A 301 32.89 -7.91 -7.40
C SER A 301 34.09 -8.83 -7.65
N ALA A 302 34.18 -9.37 -8.87
CA ALA A 302 35.28 -10.23 -9.29
C ALA A 302 36.64 -9.51 -9.24
N ALA A 303 37.73 -10.27 -9.04
CA ALA A 303 39.09 -9.75 -9.07
C ALA A 303 39.59 -9.47 -10.50
N GLY A 304 40.55 -8.54 -10.63
CA GLY A 304 41.21 -8.23 -11.91
C GLY A 304 40.40 -7.33 -12.85
N GLN A 305 39.28 -6.77 -12.38
CA GLN A 305 38.42 -5.88 -13.14
C GLN A 305 37.96 -4.73 -12.23
N THR A 306 37.96 -3.51 -12.75
CA THR A 306 37.60 -2.32 -11.97
C THR A 306 36.10 -2.25 -11.73
N ALA A 307 35.69 -2.18 -10.47
CA ALA A 307 34.31 -1.93 -10.05
C ALA A 307 34.24 -0.70 -9.14
N GLY A 308 33.12 0.02 -9.16
CA GLY A 308 32.91 1.24 -8.36
C GLY A 308 31.48 1.76 -8.44
N ALA A 309 31.24 2.97 -7.93
CA ALA A 309 29.91 3.62 -7.91
C ALA A 309 28.83 2.68 -7.34
N ALA A 310 29.14 2.01 -6.23
CA ALA A 310 28.22 1.07 -5.61
C ALA A 310 27.05 1.82 -4.96
N ARG A 311 25.86 1.24 -4.97
CA ARG A 311 24.68 1.73 -4.24
C ARG A 311 24.02 0.59 -3.50
N ILE A 312 23.44 0.90 -2.35
CA ILE A 312 22.83 -0.09 -1.47
C ILE A 312 21.43 0.37 -1.04
N ALA A 313 20.51 -0.58 -0.96
CA ALA A 313 19.21 -0.39 -0.34
C ALA A 313 18.73 -1.70 0.29
N VAL A 314 17.85 -1.58 1.28
CA VAL A 314 17.29 -2.73 2.00
C VAL A 314 15.77 -2.69 1.92
N SER A 315 15.15 -3.83 1.60
CA SER A 315 13.69 -3.96 1.55
C SER A 315 13.08 -3.99 2.96
N PRO A 316 11.77 -3.73 3.10
CA PRO A 316 11.07 -3.88 4.39
C PRO A 316 11.09 -5.29 4.99
N GLU A 317 11.39 -6.31 4.19
CA GLU A 317 11.60 -7.68 4.62
C GLU A 317 13.05 -7.95 5.09
N GLY A 318 13.96 -7.00 4.87
CA GLY A 318 15.38 -7.11 5.21
C GLY A 318 16.27 -7.66 4.09
N GLU A 319 15.77 -7.77 2.85
CA GLU A 319 16.61 -8.18 1.72
C GLU A 319 17.52 -7.00 1.34
N THR A 320 18.84 -7.21 1.40
CA THR A 320 19.82 -6.17 1.06
C THR A 320 20.22 -6.31 -0.41
N THR A 321 20.05 -5.27 -1.21
CA THR A 321 20.51 -5.23 -2.60
C THR A 321 21.67 -4.25 -2.73
N VAL A 322 22.72 -4.67 -3.43
CA VAL A 322 23.85 -3.81 -3.82
C VAL A 322 23.95 -3.83 -5.34
N VAL A 323 24.11 -2.66 -5.95
CA VAL A 323 24.33 -2.49 -7.39
C VAL A 323 25.62 -1.72 -7.64
N TRP A 324 26.34 -2.00 -8.72
CA TRP A 324 27.59 -1.31 -9.05
C TRP A 324 27.88 -1.36 -10.55
N GLN A 325 28.78 -0.50 -11.01
CA GLN A 325 29.37 -0.60 -12.35
C GLN A 325 30.68 -1.40 -12.28
N ARG A 326 30.95 -2.22 -13.29
CA ARG A 326 32.15 -3.06 -13.37
C ARG A 326 32.67 -3.13 -14.80
N ASP A 327 33.96 -3.00 -14.99
CA ASP A 327 34.64 -3.33 -16.24
C ASP A 327 34.55 -4.86 -16.50
N ASN A 328 34.06 -5.24 -17.67
CA ASN A 328 34.02 -6.64 -18.11
C ASN A 328 35.24 -7.03 -18.96
N GLY A 329 36.21 -6.12 -19.12
CA GLY A 329 37.38 -6.24 -19.99
C GLY A 329 37.19 -5.61 -21.37
N SER A 330 36.01 -5.02 -21.64
CA SER A 330 35.70 -4.34 -22.90
C SER A 330 34.76 -3.14 -22.70
N GLN A 331 33.80 -3.25 -21.80
CA GLN A 331 32.80 -2.24 -21.48
C GLN A 331 32.57 -2.22 -19.97
N TYR A 332 32.06 -1.10 -19.45
CA TYR A 332 31.46 -1.12 -18.11
C TYR A 332 30.05 -1.72 -18.18
N VAL A 333 29.71 -2.61 -17.25
CA VAL A 333 28.38 -3.21 -17.11
C VAL A 333 27.82 -2.93 -15.72
N ILE A 334 26.50 -2.90 -15.59
CA ILE A 334 25.82 -2.82 -14.30
C ILE A 334 25.61 -4.23 -13.77
N GLN A 335 26.04 -4.45 -12.54
CA GLN A 335 25.83 -5.70 -11.80
C GLN A 335 25.02 -5.45 -10.53
N ALA A 336 24.33 -6.48 -10.07
CA ALA A 336 23.66 -6.47 -8.77
C ALA A 336 23.93 -7.78 -8.01
N THR A 337 23.94 -7.70 -6.69
CA THR A 337 23.79 -8.88 -5.81
C THR A 337 22.81 -8.60 -4.69
N THR A 338 22.23 -9.67 -4.17
CA THR A 338 21.25 -9.64 -3.08
C THR A 338 21.71 -10.51 -1.92
N ARG A 339 21.52 -10.04 -0.70
CA ARG A 339 21.62 -10.84 0.52
C ARG A 339 20.24 -10.99 1.13
N ALA A 340 19.78 -12.23 1.23
CA ALA A 340 18.49 -12.55 1.81
C ALA A 340 18.42 -12.14 3.30
N PRO A 341 17.22 -11.86 3.84
CA PRO A 341 17.05 -11.55 5.26
C PRO A 341 17.66 -12.65 6.15
N GLY A 342 18.48 -12.26 7.13
CA GLY A 342 19.16 -13.19 8.05
C GLY A 342 20.34 -13.98 7.46
N SER A 343 20.62 -13.86 6.16
CA SER A 343 21.84 -14.41 5.56
C SER A 343 23.05 -13.57 5.95
N SER A 344 24.20 -14.21 6.17
CA SER A 344 25.48 -13.55 6.41
C SER A 344 26.32 -13.33 5.16
N VAL A 345 25.87 -13.82 3.99
CA VAL A 345 26.63 -13.77 2.71
C VAL A 345 25.75 -13.28 1.57
N PHE A 346 26.34 -12.54 0.64
CA PHE A 346 25.67 -12.13 -0.59
C PHE A 346 25.57 -13.28 -1.60
N GLY A 347 24.55 -13.21 -2.46
CA GLY A 347 24.40 -14.10 -3.61
C GLY A 347 25.46 -13.84 -4.69
N GLN A 348 25.43 -14.67 -5.74
CA GLN A 348 26.28 -14.42 -6.91
C GLN A 348 25.82 -13.15 -7.65
N PRO A 349 26.74 -12.29 -8.10
CA PRO A 349 26.41 -11.14 -8.93
C PRO A 349 25.71 -11.54 -10.23
N VAL A 350 24.73 -10.75 -10.63
CA VAL A 350 24.03 -10.86 -11.93
C VAL A 350 24.23 -9.59 -12.74
N ASP A 351 24.41 -9.72 -14.05
CA ASP A 351 24.51 -8.60 -14.99
C ASP A 351 23.11 -8.07 -15.36
N LEU A 352 22.93 -6.75 -15.30
CA LEU A 352 21.66 -6.06 -15.59
C LEU A 352 21.67 -5.37 -16.96
N SER A 353 22.85 -4.91 -17.40
CA SER A 353 23.02 -4.20 -18.67
C SER A 353 23.55 -5.14 -19.78
N ASP A 354 23.38 -4.72 -21.02
CA ASP A 354 24.00 -5.40 -22.18
C ASP A 354 25.54 -5.38 -22.04
N ALA A 355 26.17 -6.54 -22.19
CA ALA A 355 27.63 -6.68 -22.07
C ALA A 355 28.43 -6.02 -23.20
N SER A 356 27.76 -5.66 -24.30
CA SER A 356 28.36 -5.01 -25.48
C SER A 356 28.31 -3.48 -25.44
N GLN A 357 27.65 -2.89 -24.44
CA GLN A 357 27.49 -1.44 -24.28
C GLN A 357 28.04 -0.98 -22.93
N THR A 358 28.68 0.18 -22.91
CA THR A 358 29.10 0.79 -21.64
C THR A 358 27.88 1.25 -20.88
N ALA A 359 27.75 0.84 -19.61
CA ALA A 359 26.71 1.24 -18.70
C ALA A 359 27.33 1.72 -17.39
N LEU A 360 26.90 2.89 -16.91
CA LEU A 360 27.56 3.64 -15.84
C LEU A 360 26.53 4.35 -14.96
N GLN A 361 26.98 4.78 -13.77
CA GLN A 361 26.19 5.51 -12.76
C GLN A 361 24.87 4.79 -12.40
N PRO A 362 24.96 3.60 -11.78
CA PRO A 362 23.76 2.92 -11.31
C PRO A 362 23.15 3.66 -10.11
N GLU A 363 21.83 3.67 -10.11
CA GLU A 363 20.95 4.17 -9.05
C GLU A 363 19.98 3.06 -8.67
N LEU A 364 19.51 3.06 -7.43
CA LEU A 364 18.69 2.00 -6.88
C LEU A 364 17.57 2.58 -6.01
N ALA A 365 16.34 2.13 -6.23
CA ALA A 365 15.22 2.35 -5.32
C ALA A 365 14.53 1.03 -5.00
N VAL A 366 14.20 0.83 -3.73
CA VAL A 366 13.43 -0.32 -3.25
C VAL A 366 12.06 0.13 -2.82
N ALA A 367 11.02 -0.40 -3.43
CA ALA A 367 9.64 -0.13 -3.10
C ALA A 367 9.21 -0.87 -1.81
N PRO A 368 8.16 -0.40 -1.10
CA PRO A 368 7.71 -1.05 0.12
C PRO A 368 7.15 -2.46 -0.06
N ASP A 369 6.81 -2.86 -1.28
CA ASP A 369 6.40 -4.21 -1.62
C ASP A 369 7.57 -5.18 -1.82
N GLY A 370 8.82 -4.66 -1.78
CA GLY A 370 10.06 -5.39 -2.04
C GLY A 370 10.55 -5.31 -3.48
N ALA A 371 9.89 -4.57 -4.37
CA ALA A 371 10.31 -4.44 -5.75
C ALA A 371 11.58 -3.58 -5.83
N VAL A 372 12.54 -4.00 -6.65
CA VAL A 372 13.84 -3.34 -6.78
C VAL A 372 13.96 -2.74 -8.16
N THR A 373 14.04 -1.42 -8.27
CA THR A 373 14.26 -0.73 -9.55
C THR A 373 15.66 -0.15 -9.58
N VAL A 374 16.39 -0.46 -10.66
CA VAL A 374 17.75 0.00 -10.90
C VAL A 374 17.74 0.82 -12.18
N ALA A 375 18.34 2.01 -12.16
CA ALA A 375 18.51 2.85 -13.33
C ALA A 375 19.98 3.15 -13.57
N TRP A 376 20.35 3.33 -14.83
CA TRP A 376 21.71 3.67 -15.26
C TRP A 376 21.63 4.42 -16.59
N TYR A 377 22.74 5.02 -17.03
CA TYR A 377 22.84 5.38 -18.43
C TYR A 377 23.71 4.37 -19.17
N ARG A 378 23.27 3.99 -20.36
CA ARG A 378 24.05 3.19 -21.32
C ARG A 378 24.57 4.08 -22.44
N SER A 379 25.73 3.74 -22.97
CA SER A 379 26.34 4.37 -24.14
C SER A 379 26.49 3.35 -25.26
N ASN A 380 25.95 3.67 -26.43
CA ASN A 380 26.18 2.90 -27.66
C ASN A 380 27.33 3.47 -28.50
N GLY A 381 28.13 4.39 -27.93
CA GLY A 381 29.21 5.10 -28.62
C GLY A 381 28.80 6.35 -29.40
N SER A 382 27.49 6.57 -29.61
CA SER A 382 26.95 7.76 -30.28
C SER A 382 26.09 8.62 -29.38
N GLU A 383 25.37 8.00 -28.45
CA GLU A 383 24.50 8.66 -27.49
C GLU A 383 24.49 7.92 -26.16
N ASN A 384 24.19 8.66 -25.10
CA ASN A 384 23.89 8.11 -23.79
C ASN A 384 22.37 8.07 -23.59
N ILE A 385 21.84 6.91 -23.16
CA ILE A 385 20.41 6.68 -22.92
C ILE A 385 20.23 6.21 -21.48
N VAL A 386 19.35 6.88 -20.74
CA VAL A 386 18.95 6.43 -19.40
C VAL A 386 17.96 5.27 -19.55
N GLN A 387 18.26 4.17 -18.87
CA GLN A 387 17.45 2.97 -18.80
C GLN A 387 17.10 2.63 -17.36
N ALA A 388 16.04 1.84 -17.18
CA ALA A 388 15.74 1.21 -15.91
C ALA A 388 15.33 -0.25 -16.09
N SER A 389 15.64 -1.08 -15.10
CA SER A 389 15.12 -2.44 -14.96
C SER A 389 14.58 -2.66 -13.56
N THR A 390 13.47 -3.38 -13.46
CA THR A 390 12.79 -3.69 -12.20
C THR A 390 12.80 -5.20 -11.97
N ARG A 391 13.16 -5.60 -10.75
CA ARG A 391 12.99 -6.94 -10.21
C ARG A 391 11.79 -6.91 -9.28
N GLU A 392 10.77 -7.69 -9.62
CA GLU A 392 9.59 -7.87 -8.77
C GLU A 392 9.95 -8.57 -7.44
N PRO A 393 9.19 -8.35 -6.37
CA PRO A 393 9.39 -9.00 -5.08
C PRO A 393 9.45 -10.52 -5.21
N GLY A 394 10.52 -11.13 -4.70
CA GLY A 394 10.74 -12.58 -4.75
C GLY A 394 11.07 -13.16 -6.13
N ALA A 395 11.19 -12.33 -7.18
CA ALA A 395 11.65 -12.79 -8.48
C ALA A 395 13.14 -13.17 -8.43
N ALA A 396 13.56 -14.15 -9.24
CA ALA A 396 14.96 -14.56 -9.32
C ALA A 396 15.80 -13.67 -10.25
N THR A 397 15.16 -12.93 -11.16
CA THR A 397 15.82 -12.14 -12.21
C THR A 397 15.19 -10.76 -12.34
N TYR A 398 15.98 -9.83 -12.87
CA TYR A 398 15.51 -8.51 -13.28
C TYR A 398 14.76 -8.59 -14.61
N GLY A 399 13.80 -7.69 -14.80
CA GLY A 399 13.11 -7.53 -16.09
C GLY A 399 14.05 -7.04 -17.20
N VAL A 400 13.56 -7.07 -18.44
CA VAL A 400 14.27 -6.48 -19.58
C VAL A 400 14.40 -4.96 -19.36
N PRO A 401 15.61 -4.37 -19.53
CA PRO A 401 15.78 -2.92 -19.40
C PRO A 401 14.88 -2.14 -20.36
N VAL A 402 14.29 -1.05 -19.86
CA VAL A 402 13.43 -0.13 -20.62
C VAL A 402 14.13 1.21 -20.75
N ASP A 403 14.15 1.78 -21.96
CA ASP A 403 14.65 3.13 -22.22
C ASP A 403 13.69 4.17 -21.62
N LEU A 404 14.20 5.02 -20.72
CA LEU A 404 13.44 6.13 -20.12
C LEU A 404 13.61 7.43 -20.90
N SER A 405 14.83 7.71 -21.36
CA SER A 405 15.12 8.89 -22.17
C SER A 405 14.92 8.60 -23.65
N ALA A 406 14.37 9.58 -24.39
CA ALA A 406 14.26 9.50 -25.85
C ALA A 406 15.64 9.44 -26.52
N THR A 407 15.73 8.75 -27.66
CA THR A 407 16.93 8.68 -28.50
C THR A 407 17.21 10.00 -29.24
N GLY A 408 18.43 10.13 -29.76
CA GLY A 408 18.94 11.25 -30.54
C GLY A 408 19.69 12.31 -29.73
N GLN A 409 19.74 12.22 -28.40
CA GLN A 409 20.48 13.16 -27.53
C GLN A 409 20.97 12.47 -26.26
N ASN A 410 22.07 12.97 -25.69
CA ASN A 410 22.67 12.38 -24.50
C ASN A 410 21.83 12.58 -23.24
N ALA A 411 21.58 11.50 -22.50
CA ALA A 411 20.99 11.47 -21.17
C ALA A 411 21.94 10.79 -20.19
N THR A 412 22.13 11.37 -19.00
CA THR A 412 23.04 10.86 -17.96
C THR A 412 22.52 11.20 -16.56
N GLN A 413 23.23 10.78 -15.50
CA GLN A 413 22.91 11.09 -14.10
C GLN A 413 21.45 10.79 -13.74
N PRO A 414 21.00 9.53 -13.85
CA PRO A 414 19.72 9.17 -13.29
C PRO A 414 19.71 9.40 -11.77
N ALA A 415 18.53 9.55 -11.21
CA ALA A 415 18.24 9.49 -9.78
C ALA A 415 16.89 8.81 -9.60
N LEU A 416 16.74 7.98 -8.57
CA LEU A 416 15.53 7.19 -8.30
C LEU A 416 15.02 7.37 -6.87
N ALA A 417 13.70 7.37 -6.71
CA ALA A 417 13.05 7.21 -5.41
C ALA A 417 11.72 6.49 -5.56
N SER A 418 11.41 5.60 -4.61
CA SER A 418 10.18 4.82 -4.55
C SER A 418 9.12 5.50 -3.67
N ALA A 419 7.87 5.40 -4.10
CA ALA A 419 6.67 5.82 -3.38
C ALA A 419 6.14 4.70 -2.48
N ALA A 420 5.26 5.05 -1.54
CA ALA A 420 4.63 4.06 -0.67
C ALA A 420 3.71 3.08 -1.41
N ASP A 421 3.17 3.48 -2.58
CA ASP A 421 2.30 2.66 -3.42
C ASP A 421 3.07 1.72 -4.38
N GLY A 422 4.40 1.78 -4.37
CA GLY A 422 5.28 1.00 -5.24
C GLY A 422 5.66 1.69 -6.56
N ALA A 423 5.10 2.87 -6.85
CA ALA A 423 5.55 3.68 -7.99
C ALA A 423 6.98 4.18 -7.77
N VAL A 424 7.77 4.26 -8.84
CA VAL A 424 9.14 4.78 -8.80
C VAL A 424 9.20 6.05 -9.63
N THR A 425 9.73 7.12 -9.06
CA THR A 425 10.03 8.35 -9.79
C THR A 425 11.50 8.34 -10.19
N ALA A 426 11.76 8.54 -11.48
CA ALA A 426 13.09 8.72 -12.04
C ALA A 426 13.25 10.16 -12.53
N ALA A 427 14.41 10.75 -12.27
CA ALA A 427 14.83 12.02 -12.84
C ALA A 427 16.23 11.90 -13.46
N TRP A 428 16.51 12.62 -14.53
CA TRP A 428 17.81 12.60 -15.20
C TRP A 428 18.08 13.90 -15.95
N GLN A 429 19.35 14.16 -16.28
CA GLN A 429 19.70 15.25 -17.19
C GLN A 429 19.74 14.73 -18.64
N ARG A 430 19.22 15.52 -19.59
CA ARG A 430 19.24 15.20 -21.02
C ARG A 430 19.58 16.43 -21.86
N GLN A 431 20.35 16.27 -22.93
CA GLN A 431 20.55 17.34 -23.91
C GLN A 431 19.28 17.60 -24.72
N ASP A 432 18.90 18.88 -24.88
CA ASP A 432 17.82 19.32 -25.77
C ASP A 432 18.33 19.83 -27.14
N GLY A 433 19.66 19.80 -27.35
CA GLY A 433 20.36 20.36 -28.51
C GLY A 433 21.13 21.66 -28.19
N SER A 434 20.92 22.28 -27.04
CA SER A 434 21.67 23.47 -26.60
C SER A 434 22.00 23.45 -25.11
N ASN A 435 21.10 22.92 -24.28
CA ASN A 435 21.22 22.86 -22.83
C ASN A 435 21.04 21.41 -22.34
N TRP A 436 21.55 21.16 -21.14
CA TRP A 436 21.12 20.01 -20.34
C TRP A 436 19.81 20.37 -19.65
N ILE A 437 18.70 19.73 -20.01
CA ILE A 437 17.41 19.85 -19.32
C ILE A 437 17.26 18.74 -18.30
N VAL A 438 16.40 18.95 -17.30
CA VAL A 438 16.01 17.90 -16.35
C VAL A 438 14.69 17.30 -16.79
N GLN A 439 14.69 15.98 -16.96
CA GLN A 439 13.48 15.24 -17.26
C GLN A 439 13.10 14.32 -16.11
N ALA A 440 11.80 14.05 -15.98
CA ALA A 440 11.29 13.10 -15.01
C ALA A 440 10.22 12.19 -15.61
N ALA A 441 10.20 10.94 -15.14
CA ALA A 441 9.18 9.96 -15.40
C ALA A 441 8.80 9.23 -14.10
N THR A 442 7.63 8.63 -14.08
CA THR A 442 7.07 7.88 -12.95
C THR A 442 6.53 6.56 -13.49
N SER A 443 6.91 5.46 -12.85
CA SER A 443 6.37 4.14 -13.13
C SER A 443 4.96 4.00 -12.55
N SER A 444 4.17 3.11 -13.14
CA SER A 444 2.89 2.69 -12.57
C SER A 444 3.14 1.61 -11.52
N PRO A 445 2.48 1.66 -10.36
CA PRO A 445 2.60 0.60 -9.38
C PRO A 445 1.95 -0.69 -9.89
N THR A 446 2.56 -1.83 -9.56
CA THR A 446 2.04 -3.13 -9.98
C THR A 446 0.73 -3.44 -9.23
N SER A 447 -0.32 -3.83 -9.95
CA SER A 447 -1.61 -4.22 -9.36
C SER A 447 -2.17 -5.49 -10.00
N TYR A 448 -2.90 -6.27 -9.20
CA TYR A 448 -3.48 -7.54 -9.60
C TYR A 448 -4.99 -7.56 -9.38
N ALA A 449 -5.70 -8.26 -10.28
CA ALA A 449 -7.13 -8.44 -10.18
C ALA A 449 -7.47 -9.52 -9.14
N LEU A 450 -8.34 -9.19 -8.19
CA LEU A 450 -9.03 -10.15 -7.33
C LEU A 450 -10.49 -10.25 -7.78
N GLU A 451 -10.93 -11.47 -8.05
CA GLU A 451 -12.31 -11.78 -8.38
C GLU A 451 -12.92 -12.69 -7.31
N THR A 452 -14.13 -12.37 -6.87
CA THR A 452 -14.92 -13.20 -5.96
C THR A 452 -16.15 -13.75 -6.67
N GLN A 453 -16.50 -15.00 -6.37
CA GLN A 453 -17.66 -15.65 -6.94
C GLN A 453 -18.49 -16.28 -5.82
N GLY A 454 -19.81 -16.11 -5.89
CA GLY A 454 -20.74 -16.82 -5.03
C GLY A 454 -20.93 -18.26 -5.52
N ALA A 455 -20.95 -19.23 -4.61
CA ALA A 455 -21.22 -20.64 -4.89
C ALA A 455 -22.29 -21.19 -3.94
N GLY A 456 -22.82 -22.38 -4.26
CA GLY A 456 -23.81 -23.08 -3.45
C GLY A 456 -25.26 -22.70 -3.75
N THR A 457 -26.18 -23.16 -2.91
CA THR A 457 -27.64 -23.00 -3.09
C THR A 457 -28.22 -21.80 -2.33
N GLY A 458 -27.46 -21.22 -1.41
CA GLY A 458 -27.83 -20.05 -0.62
C GLY A 458 -27.43 -18.75 -1.30
N SER A 459 -27.69 -17.63 -0.61
CA SER A 459 -27.28 -16.30 -1.08
C SER A 459 -26.52 -15.54 0.02
N GLY A 460 -25.61 -14.67 -0.41
CA GLY A 460 -24.80 -13.85 0.47
C GLY A 460 -24.12 -12.73 -0.28
N THR A 461 -23.36 -11.92 0.44
CA THR A 461 -22.47 -10.89 -0.10
C THR A 461 -21.05 -11.16 0.39
N VAL A 462 -20.07 -10.66 -0.37
CA VAL A 462 -18.66 -10.69 -0.02
C VAL A 462 -18.14 -9.26 -0.14
N ALA A 463 -17.47 -8.77 0.89
CA ALA A 463 -16.83 -7.46 0.89
C ALA A 463 -15.34 -7.59 1.21
N SER A 464 -14.50 -6.67 0.72
CA SER A 464 -13.06 -6.65 1.01
C SER A 464 -12.65 -5.48 1.92
N ALA A 465 -11.56 -5.68 2.65
CA ALA A 465 -10.75 -4.63 3.28
C ALA A 465 -9.27 -4.83 2.85
N PRO A 466 -8.62 -3.87 2.17
CA PRO A 466 -9.13 -2.57 1.71
C PRO A 466 -10.38 -2.67 0.82
N ALA A 467 -11.18 -1.61 0.80
CA ALA A 467 -12.42 -1.57 0.02
C ALA A 467 -12.11 -1.70 -1.49
N GLY A 468 -12.95 -2.45 -2.21
CA GLY A 468 -12.82 -2.66 -3.65
C GLY A 468 -13.79 -3.72 -4.17
N ILE A 469 -14.00 -4.77 -3.39
CA ILE A 469 -15.02 -5.80 -3.65
C ILE A 469 -16.23 -5.54 -2.75
N ASP A 470 -17.40 -5.52 -3.36
CA ASP A 470 -18.70 -5.61 -2.70
C ASP A 470 -19.68 -6.33 -3.63
N CYS A 471 -19.86 -7.63 -3.39
CA CYS A 471 -20.70 -8.54 -4.18
C CYS A 471 -22.22 -8.31 -4.02
N GLY A 472 -22.64 -7.05 -4.05
CA GLY A 472 -23.95 -6.58 -4.48
C GLY A 472 -23.89 -5.66 -5.70
N SER A 473 -22.71 -5.13 -6.05
CA SER A 473 -22.48 -4.21 -7.17
C SER A 473 -21.30 -4.63 -8.06
N SER A 474 -20.14 -4.93 -7.47
CA SER A 474 -18.94 -5.42 -8.17
C SER A 474 -18.22 -6.50 -7.37
N CYS A 475 -17.96 -7.63 -8.02
CA CYS A 475 -17.21 -8.75 -7.46
C CYS A 475 -15.75 -8.82 -7.97
N ARG A 476 -15.27 -7.75 -8.61
CA ARG A 476 -13.91 -7.69 -9.15
C ARG A 476 -13.29 -6.33 -8.83
N ALA A 477 -12.04 -6.33 -8.37
CA ALA A 477 -11.26 -5.13 -8.14
C ALA A 477 -9.76 -5.40 -8.34
N ASN A 478 -9.00 -4.34 -8.61
CA ASN A 478 -7.54 -4.40 -8.62
C ASN A 478 -7.01 -3.94 -7.28
N PHE A 479 -6.01 -4.64 -6.77
CA PHE A 479 -5.29 -4.30 -5.55
C PHE A 479 -3.80 -4.24 -5.86
N LEU A 480 -3.07 -3.34 -5.21
CA LEU A 480 -1.63 -3.22 -5.40
C LEU A 480 -0.92 -4.53 -5.01
N LEU A 481 0.21 -4.80 -5.64
CA LEU A 481 1.08 -5.91 -5.30
C LEU A 481 1.41 -5.92 -3.81
N SER A 482 1.52 -7.12 -3.23
CA SER A 482 1.79 -7.35 -1.80
C SER A 482 0.73 -6.80 -0.83
N THR A 483 -0.38 -6.22 -1.33
CA THR A 483 -1.50 -5.79 -0.48
C THR A 483 -2.13 -7.00 0.20
N ARG A 484 -2.28 -6.92 1.53
CA ARG A 484 -3.06 -7.88 2.33
C ARG A 484 -4.55 -7.52 2.25
N VAL A 485 -5.34 -8.40 1.61
CA VAL A 485 -6.79 -8.24 1.45
C VAL A 485 -7.52 -9.21 2.35
N THR A 486 -8.44 -8.69 3.17
CA THR A 486 -9.36 -9.46 4.01
C THR A 486 -10.74 -9.46 3.38
N LEU A 487 -11.24 -10.63 2.98
CA LEU A 487 -12.59 -10.85 2.49
C LEU A 487 -13.51 -11.27 3.63
N THR A 488 -14.73 -10.71 3.68
CA THR A 488 -15.77 -11.05 4.65
C THR A 488 -17.04 -11.49 3.92
N ALA A 489 -17.47 -12.73 4.16
CA ALA A 489 -18.72 -13.28 3.65
C ALA A 489 -19.86 -13.04 4.65
N THR A 490 -20.96 -12.46 4.17
CA THR A 490 -22.18 -12.23 4.96
C THR A 490 -23.35 -12.98 4.31
N PRO A 491 -23.86 -14.06 4.93
CA PRO A 491 -25.06 -14.73 4.45
C PRO A 491 -26.26 -13.80 4.49
N ARG A 492 -27.13 -13.87 3.48
CA ARG A 492 -28.46 -13.24 3.56
C ARG A 492 -29.39 -14.13 4.41
N SER A 493 -30.54 -13.59 4.79
CA SER A 493 -31.55 -14.33 5.56
C SER A 493 -31.97 -15.62 4.85
N GLY A 494 -32.00 -16.73 5.59
CA GLY A 494 -32.32 -18.07 5.05
C GLY A 494 -31.14 -18.73 4.32
N SER A 495 -29.91 -18.31 4.62
CA SER A 495 -28.70 -18.92 4.10
C SER A 495 -27.61 -18.96 5.16
N THR A 496 -26.74 -19.95 5.07
CA THR A 496 -25.57 -20.13 5.94
C THR A 496 -24.30 -20.15 5.09
N PHE A 497 -23.25 -19.47 5.53
CA PHE A 497 -21.93 -19.56 4.89
C PHE A 497 -21.26 -20.88 5.28
N THR A 498 -20.77 -21.63 4.30
CA THR A 498 -20.19 -22.96 4.54
C THR A 498 -18.69 -23.04 4.29
N GLY A 499 -18.12 -22.11 3.51
CA GLY A 499 -16.67 -22.02 3.36
C GLY A 499 -16.19 -21.31 2.11
N TRP A 500 -14.89 -21.06 2.09
CA TRP A 500 -14.14 -20.48 0.98
C TRP A 500 -13.54 -21.55 0.06
N GLY A 501 -13.30 -21.17 -1.19
CA GLY A 501 -12.51 -21.93 -2.17
C GLY A 501 -11.64 -21.03 -3.06
N GLY A 502 -10.82 -21.65 -3.91
CA GLY A 502 -9.88 -20.95 -4.79
C GLY A 502 -8.64 -20.48 -4.03
N ALA A 503 -8.31 -19.20 -4.12
CA ALA A 503 -7.19 -18.59 -3.39
C ALA A 503 -7.43 -18.46 -1.87
N CYS A 504 -8.65 -18.73 -1.41
CA CYS A 504 -9.03 -18.80 0.00
C CYS A 504 -9.44 -20.22 0.38
N THR A 505 -9.23 -20.57 1.65
CA THR A 505 -9.63 -21.86 2.22
C THR A 505 -10.18 -21.70 3.63
N GLY A 506 -11.03 -22.62 4.06
CA GLY A 506 -11.57 -22.65 5.43
C GLY A 506 -13.05 -22.26 5.51
N SER A 507 -13.62 -22.44 6.70
CA SER A 507 -15.05 -22.24 6.98
C SER A 507 -15.33 -20.98 7.82
N THR A 508 -14.29 -20.24 8.21
CA THR A 508 -14.44 -18.93 8.83
C THR A 508 -15.06 -17.95 7.84
N ASN A 509 -15.98 -17.11 8.28
CA ASN A 509 -16.61 -16.10 7.42
C ASN A 509 -15.66 -15.00 6.94
N THR A 510 -14.41 -15.03 7.38
CA THR A 510 -13.31 -14.18 6.91
C THR A 510 -12.21 -15.00 6.26
N CYS A 511 -11.57 -14.43 5.23
CA CYS A 511 -10.38 -14.96 4.59
C CYS A 511 -9.38 -13.82 4.36
N THR A 512 -8.11 -14.03 4.69
CA THR A 512 -7.03 -13.07 4.44
C THR A 512 -6.06 -13.65 3.41
N LEU A 513 -5.74 -12.87 2.38
CA LEU A 513 -4.78 -13.25 1.33
C LEU A 513 -3.86 -12.09 0.97
N ASN A 514 -2.70 -12.41 0.39
CA ASN A 514 -1.77 -11.41 -0.16
C ASN A 514 -1.88 -11.38 -1.70
N MET A 515 -1.90 -10.19 -2.27
CA MET A 515 -2.04 -9.96 -3.71
C MET A 515 -0.69 -10.09 -4.43
N LEU A 516 -0.25 -11.32 -4.67
CA LEU A 516 1.01 -11.65 -5.37
C LEU A 516 0.79 -12.05 -6.84
N GLY A 517 -0.36 -11.75 -7.40
CA GLY A 517 -0.82 -12.24 -8.70
C GLY A 517 -2.33 -12.10 -8.83
N ASN A 518 -2.88 -12.31 -10.02
CA ASN A 518 -4.33 -12.39 -10.21
C ASN A 518 -4.90 -13.55 -9.38
N ARG A 519 -5.98 -13.32 -8.63
CA ARG A 519 -6.58 -14.30 -7.73
C ARG A 519 -8.09 -14.43 -7.99
N SER A 520 -8.59 -15.65 -7.79
CA SER A 520 -10.03 -15.95 -7.80
C SER A 520 -10.41 -16.66 -6.50
N VAL A 521 -11.49 -16.21 -5.87
CA VAL A 521 -12.01 -16.73 -4.59
C VAL A 521 -13.48 -17.09 -4.73
N ALA A 522 -13.87 -18.27 -4.25
CA ALA A 522 -15.27 -18.68 -4.18
C ALA A 522 -15.78 -18.63 -2.73
N ALA A 523 -16.95 -18.01 -2.50
CA ALA A 523 -17.67 -18.01 -1.23
C ALA A 523 -18.92 -18.88 -1.33
N THR A 524 -18.97 -19.97 -0.57
CA THR A 524 -20.09 -20.92 -0.64
C THR A 524 -21.14 -20.59 0.42
N PHE A 525 -22.38 -20.38 -0.04
CA PHE A 525 -23.56 -20.22 0.80
C PHE A 525 -24.51 -21.38 0.55
N THR A 526 -25.09 -21.95 1.60
CA THR A 526 -26.09 -23.01 1.51
C THR A 526 -27.43 -22.47 2.01
N ALA A 527 -28.51 -22.72 1.28
CA ALA A 527 -29.85 -22.32 1.71
C ALA A 527 -30.23 -23.08 2.98
N ASP A 528 -30.73 -22.36 3.97
CA ASP A 528 -31.25 -23.00 5.18
C ASP A 528 -32.47 -23.84 4.82
N PRO A 529 -32.66 -25.01 5.45
CA PRO A 529 -33.84 -25.82 5.20
C PRO A 529 -35.11 -24.99 5.46
N PRO A 530 -36.14 -25.10 4.60
CA PRO A 530 -37.36 -24.33 4.76
C PRO A 530 -37.94 -24.58 6.15
N ALA A 531 -38.24 -23.51 6.89
CA ALA A 531 -38.77 -23.60 8.23
C ALA A 531 -39.96 -24.59 8.25
N PRO A 532 -40.00 -25.57 9.18
CA PRO A 532 -41.06 -26.55 9.18
C PRO A 532 -42.41 -25.84 9.27
N PRO A 533 -43.42 -26.28 8.48
CA PRO A 533 -44.73 -25.64 8.50
C PRO A 533 -45.25 -25.61 9.95
N SER A 534 -45.62 -24.42 10.44
CA SER A 534 -46.09 -24.28 11.81
C SER A 534 -47.32 -25.18 12.04
N ASN A 535 -47.14 -26.26 12.79
CA ASN A 535 -48.17 -27.26 13.07
C ASN A 535 -49.11 -26.82 14.21
N ARG A 536 -49.35 -25.50 14.33
CA ARG A 536 -50.05 -24.88 15.45
C ARG A 536 -51.43 -24.39 15.04
N PHE A 537 -52.43 -24.80 15.81
CA PHE A 537 -53.78 -24.26 15.73
C PHE A 537 -53.79 -22.76 16.02
N THR A 538 -54.17 -21.94 15.03
CA THR A 538 -54.18 -20.47 15.16
C THR A 538 -55.36 -19.84 14.41
N ILE A 539 -55.97 -18.79 14.98
CA ILE A 539 -56.93 -17.93 14.26
C ILE A 539 -56.15 -16.91 13.42
N THR A 540 -56.26 -17.00 12.10
CA THR A 540 -55.55 -16.09 11.17
C THR A 540 -56.31 -14.79 10.94
N SER A 541 -57.64 -14.80 11.00
CA SER A 541 -58.45 -13.57 10.98
C SER A 541 -59.86 -13.81 11.52
N SER A 542 -60.49 -12.77 12.08
CA SER A 542 -61.89 -12.79 12.50
C SER A 542 -62.52 -11.42 12.24
N SER A 543 -63.59 -11.37 11.45
CA SER A 543 -64.23 -10.12 11.04
C SER A 543 -65.76 -10.23 11.06
N ALA A 544 -66.44 -9.12 11.32
CA ALA A 544 -67.89 -9.02 11.19
C ALA A 544 -68.25 -8.78 9.70
N ARG A 545 -69.14 -9.60 9.15
CA ARG A 545 -69.74 -9.41 7.82
C ARG A 545 -71.26 -9.52 7.93
N GLY A 546 -71.96 -8.40 7.79
CA GLY A 546 -73.42 -8.35 7.98
C GLY A 546 -73.81 -8.83 9.39
N PRO A 547 -74.77 -9.75 9.55
CA PRO A 547 -75.12 -10.35 10.85
C PRO A 547 -74.23 -11.54 11.23
N SER A 548 -73.11 -11.79 10.57
CA SER A 548 -72.27 -12.97 10.78
C SER A 548 -70.84 -12.60 11.19
N VAL A 549 -70.19 -13.48 11.96
CA VAL A 549 -68.74 -13.47 12.17
C VAL A 549 -68.10 -14.48 11.24
N ARG A 550 -67.16 -14.02 10.41
CA ARG A 550 -66.34 -14.88 9.54
C ARG A 550 -64.95 -15.01 10.16
N THR A 551 -64.57 -16.23 10.51
CA THR A 551 -63.28 -16.55 11.13
C THR A 551 -62.50 -17.50 10.23
N ARG A 552 -61.26 -17.14 9.87
CA ARG A 552 -60.31 -18.07 9.23
C ARG A 552 -59.39 -18.66 10.29
N VAL A 553 -59.19 -19.96 10.20
CA VAL A 553 -58.49 -20.77 11.22
C VAL A 553 -57.58 -21.75 10.51
N ARG A 554 -56.33 -21.84 10.94
CA ARG A 554 -55.38 -22.85 10.46
C ARG A 554 -55.35 -24.00 11.46
N VAL A 555 -55.51 -25.24 10.98
CA VAL A 555 -55.46 -26.47 11.79
C VAL A 555 -54.36 -27.40 11.29
N PRO A 556 -53.70 -28.15 12.18
CA PRO A 556 -52.57 -29.02 11.83
C PRO A 556 -52.96 -30.41 11.31
N GLY A 557 -54.25 -30.78 11.28
CA GLY A 557 -54.67 -32.12 10.88
C GLY A 557 -56.19 -32.28 10.84
N PRO A 558 -56.69 -33.51 10.65
CA PRO A 558 -58.11 -33.80 10.69
C PRO A 558 -58.66 -33.65 12.11
N GLY A 559 -59.88 -33.13 12.21
CA GLY A 559 -60.53 -32.91 13.49
C GLY A 559 -61.73 -31.98 13.41
N ARG A 560 -62.37 -31.74 14.54
CA ARG A 560 -63.56 -30.90 14.64
C ARG A 560 -63.20 -29.50 15.09
N ILE A 561 -63.57 -28.50 14.29
CA ILE A 561 -63.49 -27.08 14.65
C ILE A 561 -64.86 -26.64 15.12
N THR A 562 -64.94 -26.06 16.32
CA THR A 562 -66.15 -25.45 16.85
C THR A 562 -65.89 -24.00 17.20
N GLN A 563 -66.86 -23.14 16.94
CA GLN A 563 -66.81 -21.72 17.21
C GLN A 563 -68.03 -21.36 18.05
N ARG A 564 -67.80 -20.69 19.17
CA ARG A 564 -68.86 -20.16 20.04
C ARG A 564 -68.58 -18.69 20.31
N GLY A 565 -69.47 -17.83 19.82
CA GLY A 565 -69.46 -16.41 20.14
C GLY A 565 -70.30 -16.14 21.38
N THR A 566 -69.81 -15.32 22.29
CA THR A 566 -70.57 -14.86 23.46
C THR A 566 -70.52 -13.35 23.58
N TYR A 567 -71.57 -12.78 24.14
CA TYR A 567 -71.68 -11.35 24.45
C TYR A 567 -72.26 -11.18 25.86
N ARG A 568 -72.00 -10.03 26.48
CA ARG A 568 -72.53 -9.69 27.79
C ARG A 568 -73.74 -8.75 27.66
N THR A 569 -74.77 -8.96 28.46
CA THR A 569 -75.94 -8.09 28.57
C THR A 569 -76.00 -7.47 29.96
N GLY A 570 -75.97 -6.14 30.08
CA GLY A 570 -76.12 -5.41 31.35
C GLY A 570 -74.97 -4.43 31.66
N GLY A 571 -75.29 -3.35 32.37
CA GLY A 571 -74.32 -2.39 32.92
C GLY A 571 -73.81 -2.88 34.29
N SER A 572 -72.49 -3.07 34.38
CA SER A 572 -71.66 -3.25 35.59
C SER A 572 -72.35 -3.71 36.90
N SER A 573 -72.71 -5.00 36.98
CA SER A 573 -72.50 -5.91 38.14
C SER A 573 -73.30 -7.22 38.03
N SER A 574 -74.34 -7.28 37.19
CA SER A 574 -75.18 -8.47 36.93
C SER A 574 -75.19 -8.88 35.44
N ALA A 575 -74.04 -8.78 34.79
CA ALA A 575 -73.90 -9.02 33.35
C ALA A 575 -73.95 -10.52 32.98
N ALA A 576 -75.12 -11.01 32.56
CA ALA A 576 -75.24 -12.37 32.03
C ALA A 576 -74.46 -12.53 30.71
N THR A 577 -73.66 -13.59 30.60
CA THR A 577 -72.97 -13.95 29.35
C THR A 577 -73.88 -14.84 28.50
N ARG A 578 -74.34 -14.32 27.36
CA ARG A 578 -75.22 -15.05 26.44
C ARG A 578 -74.45 -15.51 25.21
N THR A 579 -74.84 -16.66 24.67
CA THR A 579 -74.34 -17.13 23.37
C THR A 579 -74.87 -16.18 22.29
N ALA A 580 -73.97 -15.68 21.42
CA ALA A 580 -74.31 -14.83 20.29
C ALA A 580 -74.52 -15.64 19.02
N CYS A 581 -73.69 -16.68 18.82
CA CYS A 581 -73.73 -17.56 17.67
C CYS A 581 -72.89 -18.82 17.95
N THR A 582 -73.16 -19.90 17.20
CA THR A 582 -72.31 -21.09 17.14
C THR A 582 -72.09 -21.49 15.68
N ALA A 583 -70.94 -22.11 15.41
CA ALA A 583 -70.65 -22.75 14.13
C ALA A 583 -69.73 -23.95 14.39
N ALA A 584 -69.84 -24.99 13.56
CA ALA A 584 -68.92 -26.10 13.59
C ALA A 584 -68.54 -26.50 12.17
N ARG A 585 -67.34 -27.02 12.01
CA ARG A 585 -66.83 -27.54 10.73
C ARG A 585 -65.84 -28.65 11.00
N THR A 586 -65.95 -29.75 10.25
CA THR A 586 -64.95 -30.82 10.26
C THR A 586 -63.84 -30.47 9.28
N ALA A 587 -62.60 -30.56 9.74
CA ALA A 587 -61.41 -30.50 8.90
C ALA A 587 -61.06 -31.94 8.48
N ALA A 588 -61.04 -32.20 7.17
CA ALA A 588 -60.64 -33.50 6.63
C ALA A 588 -59.11 -33.72 6.65
N GLY A 589 -58.34 -32.65 6.86
CA GLY A 589 -56.88 -32.67 6.91
C GLY A 589 -56.32 -31.32 7.36
N ALA A 590 -55.00 -31.19 7.39
CA ALA A 590 -54.33 -29.93 7.70
C ALA A 590 -54.68 -28.84 6.67
N GLY A 591 -54.88 -27.59 7.12
CA GLY A 591 -55.21 -26.51 6.21
C GLY A 591 -55.88 -25.31 6.86
N THR A 592 -56.31 -24.35 6.03
CA THR A 592 -57.05 -23.17 6.48
C THR A 592 -58.54 -23.33 6.20
N PHE A 593 -59.34 -23.29 7.26
CA PHE A 593 -60.79 -23.42 7.20
C PHE A 593 -61.46 -22.11 7.56
N THR A 594 -62.58 -21.83 6.90
CA THR A 594 -63.43 -20.68 7.24
C THR A 594 -64.68 -21.16 7.95
N LEU A 595 -64.96 -20.57 9.11
CA LEU A 595 -66.21 -20.73 9.83
C LEU A 595 -67.00 -19.42 9.76
N THR A 596 -68.30 -19.55 9.50
CA THR A 596 -69.23 -18.42 9.49
C THR A 596 -70.30 -18.67 10.54
N CYS A 597 -70.39 -17.77 11.51
CA CYS A 597 -71.23 -17.89 12.69
C CYS A 597 -72.24 -16.74 12.67
N ARG A 598 -73.52 -17.02 12.41
CA ARG A 598 -74.57 -16.00 12.28
C ARG A 598 -75.15 -15.65 13.65
N LEU A 599 -75.28 -14.35 13.95
CA LEU A 599 -75.83 -13.87 15.21
C LEU A 599 -77.29 -14.32 15.38
N ASP A 600 -77.62 -14.84 16.56
CA ASP A 600 -78.98 -15.19 16.95
C ASP A 600 -79.91 -13.95 17.04
N SER A 601 -81.20 -14.17 17.24
CA SER A 601 -82.19 -13.09 17.30
C SER A 601 -81.93 -12.12 18.48
N ALA A 602 -81.49 -12.64 19.63
CA ALA A 602 -81.23 -11.85 20.83
C ALA A 602 -80.00 -10.94 20.68
N ALA A 603 -78.88 -11.46 20.15
CA ALA A 603 -77.67 -10.72 19.85
C ALA A 603 -77.92 -9.69 18.73
N ARG A 604 -78.73 -10.02 17.72
CA ARG A 604 -79.16 -9.04 16.71
C ARG A 604 -79.98 -7.90 17.31
N LYS A 605 -80.91 -8.19 18.23
CA LYS A 605 -81.66 -7.16 18.97
C LYS A 605 -80.72 -6.30 19.82
N GLN A 606 -79.73 -6.90 20.48
CA GLN A 606 -78.73 -6.16 21.25
C GLN A 606 -77.85 -5.26 20.37
N ARG A 607 -77.45 -5.72 19.18
CA ARG A 607 -76.73 -4.91 18.19
C ARG A 607 -77.53 -3.71 17.69
N ARG A 608 -78.87 -3.78 17.64
CA ARG A 608 -79.72 -2.61 17.30
C ARG A 608 -79.69 -1.54 18.38
N LYS A 609 -79.44 -1.91 19.65
CA LYS A 609 -79.34 -0.97 20.76
C LYS A 609 -78.01 -0.19 20.78
N GLY A 610 -76.95 -0.71 20.15
CA GLY A 610 -75.65 -0.06 20.05
C GLY A 610 -74.52 -1.00 19.63
N LYS A 611 -73.28 -0.58 19.87
CA LYS A 611 -72.07 -1.37 19.58
C LYS A 611 -72.10 -2.71 20.32
N LEU A 612 -71.96 -3.82 19.60
CA LEU A 612 -71.95 -5.16 20.17
C LEU A 612 -70.55 -5.77 20.05
N ARG A 613 -69.91 -6.08 21.19
CA ARG A 613 -68.65 -6.83 21.23
C ARG A 613 -68.96 -8.31 21.47
N VAL A 614 -68.51 -9.16 20.57
CA VAL A 614 -68.67 -10.62 20.65
C VAL A 614 -67.30 -11.26 20.85
N ARG A 615 -67.11 -11.96 21.98
CA ARG A 615 -65.91 -12.76 22.22
C ARG A 615 -66.10 -14.12 21.59
N ILE A 616 -65.28 -14.43 20.60
CA ILE A 616 -65.28 -15.68 19.86
C ILE A 616 -64.27 -16.62 20.50
N ARG A 617 -64.76 -17.75 21.01
CA ARG A 617 -63.93 -18.92 21.33
C ARG A 617 -63.96 -19.85 20.14
N THR A 618 -62.80 -20.17 19.58
CA THR A 618 -62.65 -21.20 18.56
C THR A 618 -61.87 -22.35 19.15
N THR A 619 -62.45 -23.54 19.11
CA THR A 619 -61.87 -24.77 19.64
C THR A 619 -61.61 -25.73 18.50
N TYR A 620 -60.41 -26.27 18.42
CA TYR A 620 -60.06 -27.38 17.54
C TYR A 620 -59.80 -28.63 18.35
N THR A 621 -60.53 -29.69 18.04
CA THR A 621 -60.37 -31.02 18.61
C THR A 621 -59.83 -31.94 17.53
N PRO A 622 -58.55 -32.32 17.57
CA PRO A 622 -58.00 -33.31 16.65
C PRO A 622 -58.76 -34.64 16.77
N THR A 623 -58.86 -35.41 15.69
CA THR A 623 -59.41 -36.78 15.76
C THR A 623 -58.58 -37.61 16.75
N GLY A 624 -59.20 -38.10 17.83
CA GLY A 624 -58.51 -38.86 18.89
C GLY A 624 -57.61 -38.03 19.83
N GLY A 625 -57.67 -36.69 19.79
CA GLY A 625 -56.80 -35.82 20.59
C GLY A 625 -57.52 -34.78 21.46
N THR A 626 -56.74 -34.08 22.30
CA THR A 626 -57.26 -33.08 23.25
C THR A 626 -57.64 -31.77 22.56
N ALA A 627 -58.80 -31.22 22.95
CA ALA A 627 -59.30 -29.96 22.41
C ALA A 627 -58.44 -28.75 22.82
N ARG A 628 -58.09 -27.89 21.86
CA ARG A 628 -57.37 -26.62 22.10
C ARG A 628 -58.25 -25.43 21.73
N SER A 629 -58.30 -24.41 22.58
CA SER A 629 -59.13 -23.20 22.38
C SER A 629 -58.29 -21.94 22.19
N THR A 630 -58.71 -21.07 21.29
CA THR A 630 -58.16 -19.71 21.12
C THR A 630 -59.30 -18.70 21.10
N TYR A 631 -59.01 -17.45 21.41
CA TYR A 631 -60.03 -16.39 21.54
C TYR A 631 -59.71 -15.19 20.64
N ARG A 632 -60.75 -14.61 20.04
CA ARG A 632 -60.71 -13.30 19.37
C ARG A 632 -61.97 -12.52 19.68
N THR A 633 -61.87 -11.20 19.83
CA THR A 633 -63.03 -10.33 20.02
C THR A 633 -63.36 -9.63 18.71
N VAL A 634 -64.61 -9.76 18.26
CA VAL A 634 -65.12 -9.09 17.06
C VAL A 634 -66.16 -8.05 17.48
N THR A 635 -66.04 -6.85 16.94
CA THR A 635 -66.93 -5.74 17.26
C THR A 635 -67.86 -5.46 16.09
N PHE A 636 -69.16 -5.50 16.32
CA PHE A 636 -70.18 -5.07 15.38
C PHE A 636 -70.55 -3.60 15.60
N ARG A 637 -70.57 -2.81 14.52
CA ARG A 637 -71.11 -1.45 14.55
C ARG A 637 -72.64 -1.47 14.77
N SER A 638 -73.13 -0.40 15.38
CA SER A 638 -74.56 -0.16 15.62
C SER A 638 -75.34 -0.16 14.29
N LEU A 639 -76.59 -0.62 14.32
CA LEU A 639 -77.52 -0.57 13.19
C LEU A 639 -78.53 0.59 13.31
N LYS A 640 -78.35 1.52 14.27
CA LYS A 640 -79.20 2.72 14.34
C LYS A 640 -79.02 3.52 13.04
N PRO A 641 -80.12 3.90 12.33
CA PRO A 641 -80.01 4.93 11.30
C PRO A 641 -79.50 6.21 11.98
N ASN A 642 -78.53 6.88 11.35
CA ASN A 642 -78.18 8.25 11.73
C ASN A 642 -79.41 9.11 11.44
N TYR A 643 -80.23 9.39 12.45
CA TYR A 643 -81.12 10.54 12.40
C TYR A 643 -80.25 11.77 12.68
N THR A 644 -79.76 12.41 11.63
CA THR A 644 -79.42 13.83 11.65
C THR A 644 -80.72 14.58 11.47
N GLY A 645 -81.29 15.05 12.59
CA GLY A 645 -82.09 16.26 12.62
C GLY A 645 -81.16 17.44 12.86
#